data_AF-A0A074WSA9-F1
#
_entry.id   AF-A0A074WSA9-F1
#
_cell.length_a   1.000
_cell.length_b   1.000
_cell.length_c   1.000
_cell.angle_alpha   90.00
_cell.angle_beta   90.00
_cell.angle_gamma   90.00
#
_symmetry.space_group_name_H-M   'P 1'
#
loop_
_entity.id
_entity.type
_entity.pdbx_description
1 polymer ?
#
loop_
_entity_poly.entity_id
_entity_poly.type
_entity_poly.pdbx_seq_one_letter_code
_entity_poly.pdbx_strand_id
1 'polypeptide(L)'
;MDASALLSATLSPDTQVRTAAEAQLNQAAEANFSGYLTHLSQELANEQAQPQVRMAAGLALKNSFSAREYTRLREVQNRWIQQVEPDVKQSIKALALQTLKSNDSRSGQSAAQFIASIAAIEIPREQWPELMPTLVQNVGEGADHQKQASLTTIGFICEAEDQDLRDSLSQHSNAILTAVVQGARKEEPNPDVRNAAITALGDSLEFVRTNFENEGERNYIMQVICEATQADDNRIQQGAYGCLNRIMGLYYDKMRFYMEKALFGLTIQGMKNDEEDVAKLAVEFWCTVCEEEISIEDDNSQATAEGSTEMREYFNFARIATPEVVPVLLELLAKQDEDAADDEYNISRAAYQCLQLWAQTVGGVIVPAVLQFVEKHLRSEDWHYRDAAVSAFGAIMEGPDEKVLDPLIKQALPVMIGMMEDPVLQVRDSVAYALGRICETCSDSIDPTTHLQPLISSLFNGLSSHPKMASSCCWALMNLADRFAGDPGCQENALSAHFQNSVTHLLQVTERTDADNQLRTAAYEVLNAFVTNSANDSLTIVGHLTNVILERLESTVPMSQQVVSVDDKLMLEEMQTSLTSVVIAIIQRLETEIKPQADRIMQLMLQLLNTVGPKSSVPDTIFAAVGALASAVEEDFAKYMEAFAPFLYTALANQEEPAICAMAIGLVSDISRALNEKIQPYCDALMNNLLNDLRSSTLGNQFKPAILQCFGDIAQAIGGAFETYLSVVAQVLQQAASINVPDTSFEMLDYVVTLREGIMDAWSGAFMAMRTGGKSQLLAPYVESVFSLLQTIFQDPNRSEALLRTSMGVIGDLSETFPDGEYSASFSQQWVTNMAREVRANKEYSQRTQDTARWAREQIKRQSGK
;
A
#
# COMPACT_ATOMS: atom_id res chain seq x y z
N MET A 1 20.25 39.89 1.08
CA MET A 1 20.80 38.52 0.99
C MET A 1 21.48 38.39 -0.36
N ASP A 2 22.72 37.90 -0.45
CA ASP A 2 23.29 37.52 -1.75
C ASP A 2 22.75 36.14 -2.11
N ALA A 3 21.59 36.12 -2.77
CA ALA A 3 20.86 34.89 -3.07
C ALA A 3 21.66 33.97 -3.99
N SER A 4 22.40 34.54 -4.96
CA SER A 4 23.20 33.79 -5.93
C SER A 4 24.32 32.99 -5.25
N ALA A 5 25.07 33.63 -4.35
CA ALA A 5 26.14 32.96 -3.62
C ALA A 5 25.64 31.85 -2.68
N LEU A 6 24.51 32.09 -1.99
CA LEU A 6 23.91 31.09 -1.09
C LEU A 6 23.34 29.89 -1.84
N LEU A 7 22.62 30.13 -2.93
CA LEU A 7 22.09 29.06 -3.78
C LEU A 7 23.18 28.27 -4.50
N SER A 8 24.31 28.91 -4.83
CA SER A 8 25.47 28.16 -5.34
C SER A 8 26.06 27.25 -4.24
N ALA A 9 26.10 27.73 -3.00
CA ALA A 9 26.62 26.96 -1.86
C ALA A 9 25.73 25.75 -1.49
N THR A 10 24.41 25.80 -1.74
CA THR A 10 23.53 24.62 -1.54
C THR A 10 23.80 23.49 -2.54
N LEU A 11 24.48 23.77 -3.66
CA LEU A 11 24.89 22.79 -4.66
C LEU A 11 26.31 22.26 -4.43
N SER A 12 26.97 22.66 -3.35
CA SER A 12 28.33 22.22 -3.02
C SER A 12 28.37 20.70 -2.72
N PRO A 13 29.41 19.97 -3.18
CA PRO A 13 29.64 18.59 -2.77
C PRO A 13 30.07 18.47 -1.29
N ASP A 14 30.50 19.57 -0.67
CA ASP A 14 30.84 19.61 0.75
C ASP A 14 29.58 19.77 1.61
N THR A 15 29.28 18.74 2.41
CA THR A 15 28.14 18.69 3.34
C THR A 15 28.12 19.89 4.30
N GLN A 16 29.26 20.34 4.82
CA GLN A 16 29.28 21.46 5.78
C GLN A 16 28.85 22.77 5.13
N VAL A 17 29.33 23.03 3.91
CA VAL A 17 28.97 24.22 3.13
C VAL A 17 27.50 24.20 2.78
N ARG A 18 26.98 23.04 2.33
CA ARG A 18 25.57 22.88 1.97
C ARG A 18 24.65 23.10 3.17
N THR A 19 24.90 22.42 4.30
CA THR A 19 24.07 22.55 5.51
C THR A 19 24.10 23.96 6.08
N ALA A 20 25.25 24.64 6.03
CA ALA A 20 25.34 26.05 6.45
C ALA A 20 24.51 26.98 5.54
N ALA A 21 24.51 26.75 4.22
CA ALA A 21 23.72 27.52 3.27
C ALA A 21 22.21 27.27 3.45
N GLU A 22 21.78 26.02 3.65
CA GLU A 22 20.39 25.66 3.95
C GLU A 22 19.90 26.33 5.23
N ALA A 23 20.69 26.31 6.30
CA ALA A 23 20.36 26.99 7.55
C ALA A 23 20.19 28.51 7.36
N GLN A 24 21.05 29.14 6.55
CA GLN A 24 20.94 30.57 6.25
C GLN A 24 19.71 30.92 5.40
N LEU A 25 19.33 30.07 4.45
CA LEU A 25 18.10 30.24 3.67
C LEU A 25 16.86 30.11 4.57
N ASN A 26 16.84 29.14 5.48
CA ASN A 26 15.75 28.98 6.45
C ASN A 26 15.65 30.20 7.38
N GLN A 27 16.78 30.69 7.89
CA GLN A 27 16.82 31.90 8.71
C GLN A 27 16.31 33.13 7.94
N ALA A 28 16.65 33.27 6.66
CA ALA A 28 16.15 34.35 5.81
C ALA A 28 14.63 34.27 5.59
N ALA A 29 14.10 33.07 5.37
CA ALA A 29 12.66 32.81 5.20
C ALA A 29 11.86 33.07 6.49
N GLU A 30 12.44 32.82 7.66
CA GLU A 30 11.84 33.13 8.97
C GLU A 30 11.88 34.63 9.28
N ALA A 31 13.00 35.30 8.99
CA ALA A 31 13.21 36.71 9.32
C ALA A 31 12.38 37.67 8.44
N ASN A 32 12.31 37.42 7.14
CA ASN A 32 11.51 38.22 6.21
C ASN A 32 11.09 37.39 5.00
N PHE A 33 9.94 36.76 5.11
CA PHE A 33 9.42 35.87 4.06
C PHE A 33 9.21 36.59 2.72
N SER A 34 8.58 37.77 2.72
CA SER A 34 8.35 38.56 1.50
C SER A 34 9.66 38.95 0.79
N GLY A 35 10.67 39.37 1.56
CA GLY A 35 11.99 39.69 1.02
C GLY A 35 12.72 38.46 0.48
N TYR A 36 12.63 37.32 1.17
CA TYR A 36 13.16 36.04 0.74
C TYR A 36 12.61 35.62 -0.62
N LEU A 37 11.27 35.60 -0.78
CA LEU A 37 10.61 35.24 -2.05
C LEU A 37 10.95 36.21 -3.19
N THR A 38 11.04 37.51 -2.89
CA THR A 38 11.42 38.53 -3.89
C THR A 38 12.83 38.29 -4.41
N HIS A 39 13.80 38.00 -3.53
CA HIS A 39 15.17 37.73 -3.95
C HIS A 39 15.29 36.45 -4.78
N LEU A 40 14.60 35.38 -4.38
CA LEU A 40 14.62 34.13 -5.16
C LEU A 40 13.95 34.27 -6.53
N SER A 41 12.82 34.99 -6.62
CA SER A 41 12.14 35.21 -7.91
C SER A 41 12.95 36.08 -8.86
N GLN A 42 13.71 37.06 -8.33
CA GLN A 42 14.66 37.85 -9.12
C GLN A 42 15.81 37.00 -9.65
N GLU A 43 16.39 36.12 -8.83
CA GLU A 43 17.46 35.20 -9.28
C GLU A 43 16.95 34.20 -10.31
N LEU A 44 15.75 33.63 -10.14
CA LEU A 44 15.14 32.75 -11.12
C LEU A 44 14.97 33.43 -12.50
N ALA A 45 14.55 34.70 -12.51
CA ALA A 45 14.38 35.49 -13.73
C ALA A 45 15.68 36.08 -14.30
N ASN A 46 16.81 35.93 -13.61
CA ASN A 46 18.08 36.54 -13.99
C ASN A 46 18.80 35.73 -15.09
N GLU A 47 18.63 36.13 -16.36
CA GLU A 47 19.29 35.50 -17.52
C GLU A 47 20.84 35.57 -17.49
N GLN A 48 21.43 36.39 -16.63
CA GLN A 48 22.89 36.46 -16.47
C GLN A 48 23.42 35.49 -15.39
N ALA A 49 22.54 34.92 -14.56
CA ALA A 49 22.92 33.95 -13.55
C ALA A 49 23.19 32.57 -14.17
N GLN A 50 23.94 31.74 -13.47
CA GLN A 50 24.19 30.36 -13.91
C GLN A 50 22.88 29.54 -13.88
N PRO A 51 22.61 28.69 -14.89
CA PRO A 51 21.38 27.89 -14.97
C PRO A 51 21.07 27.07 -13.70
N GLN A 52 22.10 26.50 -13.07
CA GLN A 52 21.95 25.70 -11.85
C GLN A 52 21.49 26.55 -10.65
N VAL A 53 21.95 27.80 -10.56
CA VAL A 53 21.55 28.74 -9.49
C VAL A 53 20.10 29.18 -9.69
N ARG A 54 19.68 29.45 -10.93
CA ARG A 54 18.29 29.78 -11.27
C ARG A 54 17.34 28.62 -10.93
N MET A 55 17.74 27.39 -11.26
CA MET A 55 17.01 26.18 -10.92
C MET A 55 16.89 26.00 -9.40
N ALA A 56 17.98 26.19 -8.66
CA ALA A 56 17.96 26.14 -7.19
C ALA A 56 17.02 27.22 -6.59
N ALA A 57 16.98 28.42 -7.17
CA ALA A 57 16.05 29.47 -6.77
C ALA A 57 14.59 29.05 -6.97
N GLY A 58 14.26 28.50 -8.13
CA GLY A 58 12.90 28.03 -8.44
C GLY A 58 12.45 26.85 -7.57
N LEU A 59 13.35 25.90 -7.28
CA LEU A 59 13.07 24.81 -6.34
C LEU A 59 12.86 25.31 -4.91
N ALA A 60 13.68 26.25 -4.44
CA ALA A 60 13.50 26.86 -3.12
C ALA A 60 12.17 27.63 -3.01
N LEU A 61 11.77 28.33 -4.08
CA LEU A 61 10.46 28.97 -4.20
C LEU A 61 9.32 27.95 -4.11
N LYS A 62 9.37 26.87 -4.90
CA LYS A 62 8.37 25.78 -4.85
C LYS A 62 8.26 25.19 -3.45
N ASN A 63 9.40 24.82 -2.85
CA ASN A 63 9.46 24.19 -1.53
C ASN A 63 8.96 25.10 -0.40
N SER A 64 8.88 26.41 -0.62
CA SER A 64 8.26 27.34 0.33
C SER A 64 6.75 27.18 0.44
N PHE A 65 6.11 26.47 -0.50
CA PHE A 65 4.65 26.31 -0.60
C PHE A 65 4.19 24.85 -0.80
N SER A 66 5.11 23.89 -0.78
CA SER A 66 4.81 22.46 -0.94
C SER A 66 5.27 21.67 0.29
N ALA A 67 4.45 20.72 0.73
CA ALA A 67 4.81 19.72 1.73
C ALA A 67 4.07 18.43 1.42
N ARG A 68 4.66 17.28 1.80
CA ARG A 68 4.00 15.96 1.67
C ARG A 68 2.87 15.80 2.68
N GLU A 69 3.07 16.27 3.91
CA GLU A 69 2.06 16.20 4.96
C GLU A 69 1.00 17.29 4.79
N TYR A 70 -0.28 16.90 4.78
CA TYR A 70 -1.42 17.79 4.54
C TYR A 70 -1.47 18.99 5.51
N THR A 71 -1.28 18.77 6.81
CA THR A 71 -1.28 19.83 7.82
C THR A 71 -0.18 20.85 7.52
N ARG A 72 1.03 20.35 7.25
CA ARG A 72 2.17 21.21 6.93
C ARG A 72 1.98 21.96 5.62
N LEU A 73 1.37 21.33 4.62
CA LEU A 73 1.04 21.96 3.34
C LEU A 73 0.14 23.18 3.55
N ARG A 74 -0.94 23.03 4.33
CA ARG A 74 -1.84 24.14 4.64
C ARG A 74 -1.16 25.24 5.45
N GLU A 75 -0.27 24.90 6.39
CA GLU A 75 0.53 25.90 7.11
C GLU A 75 1.39 26.76 6.18
N VAL A 76 2.16 26.12 5.29
CA VAL A 76 3.06 26.85 4.37
C VAL A 76 2.28 27.66 3.33
N GLN A 77 1.16 27.14 2.83
CA GLN A 77 0.26 27.87 1.93
C GLN A 77 -0.38 29.09 2.63
N ASN A 78 -0.75 28.97 3.91
CA ASN A 78 -1.30 30.09 4.68
C ASN A 78 -0.31 31.24 4.85
N ARG A 79 1.01 30.98 4.83
CA ARG A 79 2.02 32.05 4.85
C ARG A 79 1.92 32.93 3.60
N TRP A 80 1.70 32.34 2.41
CA TRP A 80 1.44 33.12 1.20
C TRP A 80 0.21 34.02 1.36
N ILE A 81 -0.87 33.46 1.90
CA ILE A 81 -2.15 34.17 2.04
C ILE A 81 -2.04 35.34 3.03
N GLN A 82 -1.44 35.11 4.20
CA GLN A 82 -1.50 36.04 5.33
C GLN A 82 -0.27 36.95 5.47
N GLN A 83 0.91 36.51 5.03
CA GLN A 83 2.18 37.19 5.34
C GLN A 83 2.80 37.92 4.13
N VAL A 84 2.27 37.74 2.91
CA VAL A 84 2.81 38.37 1.70
C VAL A 84 1.85 39.43 1.19
N GLU A 85 2.36 40.65 0.98
CA GLU A 85 1.56 41.80 0.52
C GLU A 85 1.17 41.67 -0.97
N PRO A 86 0.00 42.19 -1.39
CA PRO A 86 -0.49 42.06 -2.76
C PRO A 86 0.48 42.52 -3.86
N ASP A 87 1.16 43.66 -3.65
CA ASP A 87 2.11 44.21 -4.64
C ASP A 87 3.34 43.28 -4.80
N VAL A 88 3.79 42.67 -3.70
CA VAL A 88 4.90 41.70 -3.71
C VAL A 88 4.46 40.43 -4.43
N LYS A 89 3.24 39.93 -4.17
CA LYS A 89 2.67 38.79 -4.91
C LYS A 89 2.66 39.07 -6.40
N GLN A 90 2.14 40.22 -6.83
CA GLN A 90 2.06 40.59 -8.24
C GLN A 90 3.44 40.63 -8.88
N SER A 91 4.44 41.21 -8.20
CA SER A 91 5.81 41.24 -8.72
C SER A 91 6.43 39.85 -8.87
N ILE A 92 6.25 38.97 -7.88
CA ILE A 92 6.78 37.60 -7.91
C ILE A 92 6.11 36.81 -9.05
N LYS A 93 4.78 36.90 -9.17
CA LYS A 93 4.00 36.25 -10.24
C LYS A 93 4.43 36.72 -11.63
N ALA A 94 4.68 38.01 -11.80
CA ALA A 94 5.15 38.57 -13.06
C ALA A 94 6.55 38.06 -13.45
N LEU A 95 7.49 37.98 -12.48
CA LEU A 95 8.84 37.44 -12.72
C LEU A 95 8.80 35.95 -13.07
N ALA A 96 7.94 35.17 -12.43
CA ALA A 96 7.75 33.76 -12.76
C ALA A 96 7.23 33.58 -14.20
N LEU A 97 6.19 34.33 -14.58
CA LEU A 97 5.64 34.32 -15.95
C LEU A 97 6.65 34.81 -16.99
N GLN A 98 7.48 35.80 -16.64
CA GLN A 98 8.57 36.26 -17.51
C GLN A 98 9.61 35.15 -17.74
N THR A 99 9.92 34.36 -16.72
CA THR A 99 10.92 33.28 -16.79
C THR A 99 10.50 32.16 -17.74
N LEU A 100 9.19 31.97 -18.00
CA LEU A 100 8.72 31.04 -19.04
C LEU A 100 9.21 31.41 -20.44
N LYS A 101 9.65 32.66 -20.67
CA LYS A 101 10.25 33.13 -21.94
C LYS A 101 11.77 32.87 -22.01
N SER A 102 12.35 32.20 -21.02
CA SER A 102 13.79 31.94 -20.98
C SER A 102 14.20 30.92 -22.04
N ASN A 103 15.38 31.11 -22.63
CA ASN A 103 16.03 30.12 -23.50
C ASN A 103 16.64 28.94 -22.74
N ASP A 104 16.74 29.02 -21.41
CA ASP A 104 17.15 27.90 -20.57
C ASP A 104 15.92 27.07 -20.16
N SER A 105 15.76 25.90 -20.77
CA SER A 105 14.62 24.99 -20.53
C SER A 105 14.49 24.60 -19.05
N ARG A 106 15.61 24.48 -18.33
CA ARG A 106 15.64 24.15 -16.90
C ARG A 106 15.03 25.25 -16.04
N SER A 107 15.39 26.50 -16.30
CA SER A 107 14.81 27.68 -15.64
C SER A 107 13.32 27.80 -15.97
N GLY A 108 12.92 27.56 -17.22
CA GLY A 108 11.50 27.51 -17.63
C GLY A 108 10.71 26.46 -16.86
N GLN A 109 11.25 25.25 -16.70
CA GLN A 109 10.61 24.17 -15.94
C GLN A 109 10.52 24.47 -14.44
N SER A 110 11.57 25.06 -13.84
CA SER A 110 11.53 25.48 -12.43
C SER A 110 10.50 26.59 -12.19
N ALA A 111 10.36 27.53 -13.13
CA ALA A 111 9.30 28.52 -13.10
C ALA A 111 7.92 27.88 -13.23
N ALA A 112 7.75 26.90 -14.12
CA ALA A 112 6.50 26.15 -14.28
C ALA A 112 6.06 25.47 -12.97
N GLN A 113 6.97 24.78 -12.27
CA GLN A 113 6.66 24.15 -10.98
C GLN A 113 6.27 25.18 -9.91
N PHE A 114 6.99 26.30 -9.84
CA PHE A 114 6.66 27.36 -8.90
C PHE A 114 5.29 27.99 -9.19
N ILE A 115 4.99 28.25 -10.46
CA ILE A 115 3.68 28.77 -10.90
C ILE A 115 2.58 27.80 -10.48
N ALA A 116 2.75 26.49 -10.69
CA ALA A 116 1.78 25.48 -10.28
C ALA A 116 1.52 25.49 -8.76
N SER A 117 2.57 25.61 -7.93
CA SER A 117 2.39 25.71 -6.48
C SER A 117 1.60 26.94 -6.05
N ILE A 118 1.78 28.09 -6.70
CA ILE A 118 1.01 29.29 -6.41
C ILE A 118 -0.40 29.21 -6.99
N ALA A 119 -0.57 28.60 -8.16
CA ALA A 119 -1.87 28.36 -8.80
C ALA A 119 -2.78 27.52 -7.89
N ALA A 120 -2.25 26.48 -7.25
CA ALA A 120 -2.97 25.68 -6.25
C ALA A 120 -3.49 26.50 -5.05
N ILE A 121 -2.88 27.64 -4.75
CA ILE A 121 -3.32 28.54 -3.68
C ILE A 121 -4.32 29.56 -4.21
N GLU A 122 -4.02 30.21 -5.34
CA GLU A 122 -4.72 31.41 -5.80
C GLU A 122 -5.88 31.14 -6.77
N ILE A 123 -5.84 30.07 -7.58
CA ILE A 123 -6.96 29.74 -8.49
C ILE A 123 -8.24 29.45 -7.71
N PRO A 124 -8.24 28.60 -6.65
CA PRO A 124 -9.44 28.37 -5.83
C PRO A 124 -10.02 29.61 -5.17
N ARG A 125 -9.22 30.68 -5.06
CA ARG A 125 -9.56 31.94 -4.41
C ARG A 125 -9.86 33.06 -5.40
N GLU A 126 -9.83 32.76 -6.70
CA GLU A 126 -9.99 33.74 -7.79
C GLU A 126 -8.97 34.91 -7.73
N GLN A 127 -7.75 34.66 -7.23
CA GLN A 127 -6.72 35.69 -7.00
C GLN A 127 -5.68 35.79 -8.13
N TRP A 128 -5.75 34.93 -9.14
CA TRP A 128 -4.88 34.95 -10.32
C TRP A 128 -5.63 34.76 -11.65
N PRO A 129 -6.62 35.60 -11.98
CA PRO A 129 -7.46 35.45 -13.18
C PRO A 129 -6.68 35.54 -14.50
N GLU A 130 -5.52 36.21 -14.52
CA GLU A 130 -4.69 36.40 -15.72
C GLU A 130 -3.83 35.18 -16.09
N LEU A 131 -3.69 34.19 -15.21
CA LEU A 131 -2.77 33.06 -15.40
C LEU A 131 -3.14 32.22 -16.63
N MET A 132 -4.35 31.65 -16.64
CA MET A 132 -4.80 30.76 -17.72
C MET A 132 -4.83 31.46 -19.09
N PRO A 133 -5.41 32.68 -19.22
CA PRO A 133 -5.34 33.42 -20.48
C PRO A 133 -3.90 33.65 -20.97
N THR A 134 -2.96 33.95 -20.07
CA THR A 134 -1.55 34.16 -20.43
C THR A 134 -0.89 32.87 -20.93
N LEU A 135 -1.11 31.74 -20.26
CA LEU A 135 -0.55 30.46 -20.68
C LEU A 135 -1.09 30.04 -22.04
N VAL A 136 -2.40 30.20 -22.28
CA VAL A 136 -3.03 29.90 -23.57
C VAL A 136 -2.48 30.79 -24.69
N GLN A 137 -2.34 32.09 -24.43
CA GLN A 137 -1.74 33.01 -25.40
C GLN A 137 -0.28 32.62 -25.72
N ASN A 138 0.50 32.25 -24.70
CA ASN A 138 1.89 31.84 -24.89
C ASN A 138 2.01 30.61 -25.80
N VAL A 139 1.08 29.66 -25.72
CA VAL A 139 1.08 28.48 -26.59
C VAL A 139 0.72 28.85 -28.03
N GLY A 140 -0.22 29.79 -28.23
CA GLY A 140 -0.65 30.22 -29.56
C GLY A 140 0.35 31.12 -30.30
N GLU A 141 1.04 32.01 -29.58
CA GLU A 141 1.84 33.10 -30.17
C GLU A 141 3.33 33.10 -29.75
N GLY A 142 3.69 32.33 -28.72
CA GLY A 142 5.05 32.29 -28.18
C GLY A 142 6.03 31.56 -29.09
N ALA A 143 7.32 31.79 -28.87
CA ALA A 143 8.38 30.99 -29.50
C ALA A 143 8.49 29.62 -28.81
N ASP A 144 9.08 28.63 -29.48
CA ASP A 144 9.04 27.20 -29.11
C ASP A 144 9.31 26.91 -27.62
N HIS A 145 10.39 27.46 -27.06
CA HIS A 145 10.73 27.35 -25.63
C HIS A 145 9.62 27.83 -24.67
N GLN A 146 8.90 28.89 -25.03
CA GLN A 146 7.85 29.53 -24.24
C GLN A 146 6.55 28.74 -24.39
N LYS A 147 6.27 28.18 -25.58
CA LYS A 147 5.18 27.23 -25.78
C LYS A 147 5.40 26.01 -24.89
N GLN A 148 6.59 25.41 -24.96
CA GLN A 148 6.97 24.24 -24.17
C GLN A 148 6.81 24.50 -22.67
N ALA A 149 7.42 25.56 -22.15
CA ALA A 149 7.35 25.90 -20.73
C ALA A 149 5.91 26.21 -20.27
N SER A 150 5.10 26.86 -21.12
CA SER A 150 3.69 27.14 -20.80
C SER A 150 2.82 25.88 -20.81
N LEU A 151 3.04 24.96 -21.75
CA LEU A 151 2.37 23.64 -21.77
C LEU A 151 2.74 22.82 -20.55
N THR A 152 4.03 22.75 -20.19
CA THR A 152 4.49 22.09 -18.96
C THR A 152 3.88 22.74 -17.71
N THR A 153 3.73 24.06 -17.68
CA THR A 153 3.04 24.76 -16.58
C THR A 153 1.58 24.36 -16.49
N ILE A 154 0.87 24.27 -17.61
CA ILE A 154 -0.52 23.77 -17.65
C ILE A 154 -0.57 22.33 -17.12
N GLY A 155 0.34 21.46 -17.56
CA GLY A 155 0.46 20.09 -17.08
C GLY A 155 0.60 20.02 -15.56
N PHE A 156 1.58 20.72 -14.98
CA PHE A 156 1.78 20.74 -13.52
C PHE A 156 0.60 21.33 -12.72
N ILE A 157 -0.14 22.29 -13.29
CA ILE A 157 -1.36 22.80 -12.64
C ILE A 157 -2.46 21.73 -12.65
N CYS A 158 -2.58 20.99 -13.74
CA CYS A 158 -3.56 19.92 -13.88
C CYS A 158 -3.20 18.69 -13.05
N GLU A 159 -1.92 18.33 -12.94
CA GLU A 159 -1.44 17.19 -12.14
C GLU A 159 -1.66 17.37 -10.63
N ALA A 160 -1.83 18.60 -10.15
CA ALA A 160 -1.93 18.88 -8.72
C ALA A 160 -3.15 18.20 -8.04
N GLU A 161 -2.87 17.41 -7.00
CA GLU A 161 -3.86 16.70 -6.18
C GLU A 161 -4.54 17.62 -5.14
N ASP A 162 -5.27 18.66 -5.60
CA ASP A 162 -6.08 19.53 -4.73
C ASP A 162 -7.49 19.73 -5.29
N GLN A 163 -8.51 19.20 -4.60
CA GLN A 163 -9.91 19.21 -5.08
C GLN A 163 -10.44 20.62 -5.35
N ASP A 164 -10.12 21.61 -4.52
CA ASP A 164 -10.61 22.98 -4.70
C ASP A 164 -10.04 23.59 -5.99
N LEU A 165 -8.77 23.28 -6.30
CA LEU A 165 -8.14 23.63 -7.57
C LEU A 165 -8.85 22.92 -8.74
N ARG A 166 -9.10 21.62 -8.63
CA ARG A 166 -9.78 20.83 -9.67
C ARG A 166 -11.15 21.39 -10.03
N ASP A 167 -11.97 21.69 -9.02
CA ASP A 167 -13.31 22.26 -9.20
C ASP A 167 -13.23 23.62 -9.90
N SER A 168 -12.22 24.42 -9.58
CA SER A 168 -11.99 25.74 -10.20
C SER A 168 -11.46 25.63 -11.63
N LEU A 169 -10.62 24.63 -11.93
CA LEU A 169 -10.09 24.38 -13.28
C LEU A 169 -11.17 23.95 -14.27
N SER A 170 -12.26 23.33 -13.82
CA SER A 170 -13.39 22.96 -14.67
C SER A 170 -13.94 24.13 -15.49
N GLN A 171 -13.90 25.36 -14.94
CA GLN A 171 -14.34 26.59 -15.60
C GLN A 171 -13.39 27.04 -16.74
N HIS A 172 -12.13 26.58 -16.70
CA HIS A 172 -11.08 26.88 -17.66
C HIS A 172 -10.79 25.74 -18.64
N SER A 173 -11.49 24.60 -18.51
CA SER A 173 -11.31 23.37 -19.31
C SER A 173 -11.21 23.63 -20.82
N ASN A 174 -12.13 24.43 -21.40
CA ASN A 174 -12.11 24.76 -22.83
C ASN A 174 -10.83 25.49 -23.28
N ALA A 175 -10.34 26.42 -22.47
CA ALA A 175 -9.15 27.22 -22.79
C ALA A 175 -7.88 26.37 -22.66
N ILE A 176 -7.80 25.57 -21.60
CA ILE A 176 -6.74 24.57 -21.39
C ILE A 176 -6.69 23.60 -22.55
N LEU A 177 -7.84 22.99 -22.89
CA LEU A 177 -7.96 22.02 -23.97
C LEU A 177 -7.56 22.61 -25.33
N THR A 178 -7.99 23.85 -25.60
CA THR A 178 -7.61 24.55 -26.84
C THR A 178 -6.08 24.68 -26.96
N ALA A 179 -5.40 25.06 -25.87
CA ALA A 179 -3.95 25.21 -25.88
C ALA A 179 -3.21 23.87 -26.04
N VAL A 180 -3.54 22.85 -25.23
CA VAL A 180 -2.85 21.56 -25.27
C VAL A 180 -3.13 20.83 -26.59
N VAL A 181 -4.37 20.86 -27.10
CA VAL A 181 -4.70 20.21 -28.38
C VAL A 181 -4.08 20.98 -29.54
N GLN A 182 -4.00 22.32 -29.50
CA GLN A 182 -3.29 23.09 -30.53
C GLN A 182 -1.80 22.71 -30.59
N GLY A 183 -1.14 22.56 -29.43
CA GLY A 183 0.26 22.17 -29.37
C GLY A 183 0.53 20.72 -29.78
N ALA A 184 -0.42 19.80 -29.59
CA ALA A 184 -0.23 18.37 -29.85
C ALA A 184 -0.44 17.95 -31.32
N ARG A 185 -1.13 18.80 -32.11
CA ARG A 185 -1.44 18.58 -33.53
C ARG A 185 -0.22 18.26 -34.38
N LYS A 186 -0.42 17.48 -35.45
CA LYS A 186 0.63 17.20 -36.44
C LYS A 186 1.13 18.44 -37.19
N GLU A 187 0.33 19.51 -37.24
CA GLU A 187 0.70 20.77 -37.88
C GLU A 187 1.72 21.58 -37.06
N GLU A 188 1.91 21.29 -35.78
CA GLU A 188 2.97 21.93 -34.98
C GLU A 188 4.34 21.35 -35.40
N PRO A 189 5.23 22.16 -36.00
CA PRO A 189 6.48 21.65 -36.57
C PRO A 189 7.51 21.23 -35.52
N ASN A 190 7.42 21.75 -34.28
CA ASN A 190 8.42 21.47 -33.25
C ASN A 190 8.04 20.20 -32.44
N PRO A 191 8.83 19.12 -32.49
CA PRO A 191 8.52 17.88 -31.77
C PRO A 191 8.58 18.03 -30.25
N ASP A 192 9.41 18.93 -29.70
CA ASP A 192 9.49 19.17 -28.26
C ASP A 192 8.26 19.91 -27.74
N VAL A 193 7.68 20.80 -28.55
CA VAL A 193 6.39 21.46 -28.26
C VAL A 193 5.25 20.43 -28.29
N ARG A 194 5.21 19.58 -29.33
CA ARG A 194 4.22 18.49 -29.41
C ARG A 194 4.31 17.52 -28.25
N ASN A 195 5.54 17.16 -27.85
CA ASN A 195 5.77 16.29 -26.70
C ASN A 195 5.28 16.93 -25.39
N ALA A 196 5.62 18.20 -25.13
CA ALA A 196 5.10 18.89 -23.95
C ALA A 196 3.57 19.03 -23.98
N ALA A 197 2.98 19.21 -25.16
CA ALA A 197 1.54 19.31 -25.32
C ALA A 197 0.81 17.99 -25.09
N ILE A 198 1.34 16.86 -25.57
CA ILE A 198 0.73 15.55 -25.35
C ILE A 198 0.81 15.15 -23.88
N THR A 199 1.94 15.42 -23.21
CA THR A 199 2.06 15.21 -21.75
C THR A 199 1.04 16.05 -20.99
N ALA A 200 0.97 17.36 -21.27
CA ALA A 200 0.03 18.26 -20.62
C ALA A 200 -1.44 17.89 -20.91
N LEU A 201 -1.74 17.38 -22.10
CA LEU A 201 -3.06 16.83 -22.42
C LEU A 201 -3.40 15.66 -21.50
N GLY A 202 -2.46 14.72 -21.34
CA GLY A 202 -2.61 13.58 -20.43
C GLY A 202 -2.85 13.99 -18.99
N ASP A 203 -2.16 15.02 -18.50
CA ASP A 203 -2.35 15.55 -17.14
C ASP A 203 -3.68 16.28 -16.97
N SER A 204 -4.22 16.85 -18.06
CA SER A 204 -5.50 17.57 -18.04
C SER A 204 -6.74 16.68 -18.11
N LEU A 205 -6.57 15.36 -18.34
CA LEU A 205 -7.67 14.45 -18.65
C LEU A 205 -8.73 14.40 -17.54
N GLU A 206 -8.36 14.48 -16.26
CA GLU A 206 -9.34 14.41 -15.17
C GLU A 206 -10.36 15.57 -15.18
N PHE A 207 -10.00 16.73 -15.75
CA PHE A 207 -10.80 17.97 -15.67
C PHE A 207 -11.66 18.23 -16.90
N VAL A 208 -11.41 17.51 -17.99
CA VAL A 208 -12.10 17.70 -19.28
C VAL A 208 -13.29 16.76 -19.44
N ARG A 209 -13.87 16.26 -18.32
CA ARG A 209 -15.04 15.36 -18.33
C ARG A 209 -16.20 15.97 -19.11
N THR A 210 -16.53 17.24 -18.89
CA THR A 210 -17.57 17.96 -19.63
C THR A 210 -17.27 18.00 -21.14
N ASN A 211 -16.00 18.12 -21.53
CA ASN A 211 -15.59 18.07 -22.94
C ASN A 211 -15.73 16.66 -23.52
N PHE A 212 -15.42 15.63 -22.73
CA PHE A 212 -15.64 14.23 -23.11
C PHE A 212 -17.12 13.86 -23.18
N GLU A 213 -18.03 14.56 -22.49
CA GLU A 213 -19.47 14.40 -22.68
C GLU A 213 -19.93 14.96 -24.03
N ASN A 214 -19.28 16.03 -24.53
CA ASN A 214 -19.54 16.60 -25.84
C ASN A 214 -18.88 15.77 -26.96
N GLU A 215 -19.72 15.13 -27.79
CA GLU A 215 -19.25 14.28 -28.87
C GLU A 215 -18.28 14.97 -29.85
N GLY A 216 -18.52 16.24 -30.19
CA GLY A 216 -17.66 16.97 -31.13
C GLY A 216 -16.26 17.21 -30.59
N GLU A 217 -16.17 17.60 -29.32
CA GLU A 217 -14.90 17.85 -28.63
C GLU A 217 -14.17 16.54 -28.35
N ARG A 218 -14.88 15.53 -27.84
CA ARG A 218 -14.34 14.17 -27.66
C ARG A 218 -13.76 13.59 -28.95
N ASN A 219 -14.49 13.67 -30.07
CA ASN A 219 -14.01 13.23 -31.37
C ASN A 219 -12.72 13.94 -31.78
N TYR A 220 -12.61 15.23 -31.49
CA TYR A 220 -11.44 16.03 -31.83
C TYR A 220 -10.22 15.66 -30.99
N ILE A 221 -10.39 15.49 -29.68
CA ILE A 221 -9.34 15.02 -28.77
C ILE A 221 -8.83 13.65 -29.21
N MET A 222 -9.75 12.69 -29.42
CA MET A 222 -9.41 11.34 -29.83
C MET A 222 -8.70 11.32 -31.18
N GLN A 223 -9.11 12.16 -32.14
CA GLN A 223 -8.40 12.28 -33.41
C GLN A 223 -6.94 12.72 -33.21
N VAL A 224 -6.70 13.77 -32.44
CA VAL A 224 -5.35 14.31 -32.22
C VAL A 224 -4.45 13.29 -31.52
N ILE A 225 -4.97 12.58 -30.52
CA ILE A 225 -4.21 11.53 -29.82
C ILE A 225 -3.93 10.35 -30.74
N CYS A 226 -4.92 9.87 -31.49
CA CYS A 226 -4.73 8.78 -32.46
C CYS A 226 -3.69 9.16 -33.53
N GLU A 227 -3.72 10.38 -34.06
CA GLU A 227 -2.70 10.86 -34.99
C GLU A 227 -1.30 10.95 -34.32
N ALA A 228 -1.23 11.31 -33.04
CA ALA A 228 0.02 11.37 -32.29
C ALA A 228 0.63 9.98 -32.00
N THR A 229 -0.18 8.92 -31.85
CA THR A 229 0.34 7.53 -31.73
C THR A 229 1.10 7.05 -32.97
N GLN A 230 0.89 7.73 -34.11
CA GLN A 230 1.54 7.43 -35.39
C GLN A 230 2.62 8.45 -35.76
N ALA A 231 3.07 9.30 -34.81
CA ALA A 231 4.12 10.27 -35.05
C ALA A 231 5.48 9.60 -35.30
N ASP A 232 6.38 10.24 -36.04
CA ASP A 232 7.73 9.73 -36.28
C ASP A 232 8.66 9.80 -35.04
N ASP A 233 8.31 10.63 -34.06
CA ASP A 233 9.09 10.79 -32.81
C ASP A 233 8.52 9.86 -31.72
N ASN A 234 9.37 8.95 -31.22
CA ASN A 234 9.00 7.95 -30.21
C ASN A 234 8.49 8.58 -28.91
N ARG A 235 8.98 9.77 -28.51
CA ARG A 235 8.52 10.45 -27.29
C ARG A 235 7.06 10.88 -27.40
N ILE A 236 6.67 11.34 -28.59
CA ILE A 236 5.28 11.72 -28.89
C ILE A 236 4.40 10.46 -28.91
N GLN A 237 4.88 9.35 -29.48
CA GLN A 237 4.14 8.07 -29.43
C GLN A 237 3.92 7.62 -27.99
N GLN A 238 4.97 7.62 -27.16
CA GLN A 238 4.88 7.27 -25.73
C GLN A 238 3.86 8.15 -25.02
N GLY A 239 3.96 9.48 -25.15
CA GLY A 239 3.00 10.40 -24.55
C GLY A 239 1.56 10.16 -25.04
N ALA A 240 1.38 9.83 -26.32
CA ALA A 240 0.06 9.55 -26.89
C ALA A 240 -0.56 8.25 -26.38
N TYR A 241 0.21 7.16 -26.27
CA TYR A 241 -0.28 5.92 -25.65
C TYR A 241 -0.56 6.11 -24.15
N GLY A 242 0.29 6.84 -23.42
CA GLY A 242 0.01 7.20 -22.03
C GLY A 242 -1.32 7.95 -21.87
N CYS A 243 -1.61 8.88 -22.79
CA CYS A 243 -2.93 9.54 -22.84
C CYS A 243 -4.07 8.56 -23.15
N LEU A 244 -3.90 7.61 -24.06
CA LEU A 244 -4.91 6.60 -24.35
C LEU A 244 -5.20 5.72 -23.14
N ASN A 245 -4.20 5.34 -22.37
CA ASN A 245 -4.34 4.52 -21.16
C ASN A 245 -5.18 5.29 -20.13
N ARG A 246 -4.81 6.55 -19.85
CA ARG A 246 -5.58 7.43 -18.95
C ARG A 246 -7.01 7.66 -19.43
N ILE A 247 -7.23 7.87 -20.74
CA ILE A 247 -8.57 8.02 -21.32
C ILE A 247 -9.40 6.75 -21.11
N MET A 248 -8.81 5.58 -21.30
CA MET A 248 -9.51 4.32 -21.11
C MET A 248 -9.98 4.16 -19.68
N GLY A 249 -9.11 4.40 -18.69
CA GLY A 249 -9.48 4.34 -17.27
C GLY A 249 -10.54 5.38 -16.85
N LEU A 250 -10.45 6.60 -17.37
CA LEU A 250 -11.38 7.68 -16.97
C LEU A 250 -12.73 7.66 -17.72
N TYR A 251 -12.75 7.17 -18.95
CA TYR A 251 -13.84 7.36 -19.91
C TYR A 251 -14.22 6.10 -20.68
N TYR A 252 -14.05 4.91 -20.07
CA TYR A 252 -14.37 3.61 -20.66
C TYR A 252 -15.75 3.60 -21.35
N ASP A 253 -16.78 4.16 -20.69
CA ASP A 253 -18.17 4.26 -21.16
C ASP A 253 -18.31 5.01 -22.50
N LYS A 254 -17.34 5.85 -22.87
CA LYS A 254 -17.32 6.60 -24.14
C LYS A 254 -16.48 5.93 -25.23
N MET A 255 -15.76 4.84 -24.93
CA MET A 255 -14.70 4.35 -25.81
C MET A 255 -15.16 3.43 -26.94
N ARG A 256 -16.39 2.89 -26.88
CA ARG A 256 -16.87 1.89 -27.85
C ARG A 256 -16.67 2.29 -29.32
N PHE A 257 -17.07 3.51 -29.68
CA PHE A 257 -16.91 3.99 -31.05
C PHE A 257 -15.45 4.06 -31.49
N TYR A 258 -14.55 4.58 -30.66
CA TYR A 258 -13.13 4.73 -30.99
C TYR A 258 -12.42 3.38 -31.01
N MET A 259 -12.81 2.45 -30.13
CA MET A 259 -12.30 1.08 -30.12
C MET A 259 -12.54 0.39 -31.46
N GLU A 260 -13.78 0.41 -31.95
CA GLU A 260 -14.16 -0.20 -33.24
C GLU A 260 -13.51 0.49 -34.45
N LYS A 261 -13.25 1.80 -34.36
CA LYS A 261 -12.79 2.61 -35.50
C LYS A 261 -11.28 2.69 -35.65
N ALA A 262 -10.53 2.75 -34.55
CA ALA A 262 -9.10 3.05 -34.59
C ALA A 262 -8.30 2.37 -33.48
N LEU A 263 -8.73 2.47 -32.21
CA LEU A 263 -7.87 2.09 -31.08
C LEU A 263 -7.45 0.64 -31.13
N PHE A 264 -8.37 -0.27 -31.51
CA PHE A 264 -8.05 -1.69 -31.63
C PHE A 264 -6.86 -1.97 -32.58
N GLY A 265 -6.86 -1.36 -33.77
CA GLY A 265 -5.78 -1.54 -34.73
C GLY A 265 -4.49 -0.83 -34.32
N LEU A 266 -4.61 0.38 -33.75
CA LEU A 266 -3.47 1.17 -33.30
C LEU A 266 -2.72 0.47 -32.17
N THR A 267 -3.43 -0.02 -31.14
CA THR A 267 -2.79 -0.64 -29.97
C THR A 267 -2.14 -1.97 -30.33
N ILE A 268 -2.75 -2.79 -31.20
CA ILE A 268 -2.09 -4.00 -31.72
C ILE A 268 -0.81 -3.67 -32.49
N GLN A 269 -0.82 -2.58 -33.27
CA GLN A 269 0.39 -2.10 -33.95
C GLN A 269 1.43 -1.60 -32.94
N GLY A 270 1.01 -0.85 -31.92
CA GLY A 270 1.85 -0.37 -30.82
C GLY A 270 2.54 -1.50 -30.07
N MET A 271 1.82 -2.58 -29.74
CA MET A 271 2.38 -3.78 -29.09
C MET A 271 3.49 -4.45 -29.92
N LYS A 272 3.47 -4.26 -31.24
CA LYS A 272 4.46 -4.81 -32.18
C LYS A 272 5.55 -3.79 -32.56
N ASN A 273 5.60 -2.64 -31.90
CA ASN A 273 6.60 -1.62 -32.16
C ASN A 273 8.00 -2.14 -31.78
N ASP A 274 9.01 -1.71 -32.54
CA ASP A 274 10.41 -2.02 -32.27
C ASP A 274 10.95 -1.23 -31.06
N GLU A 275 10.37 -0.06 -30.77
CA GLU A 275 10.66 0.72 -29.58
C GLU A 275 9.92 0.13 -28.37
N GLU A 276 10.69 -0.39 -27.41
CA GLU A 276 10.16 -1.16 -26.28
C GLU A 276 9.19 -0.33 -25.41
N ASP A 277 9.50 0.93 -25.13
CA ASP A 277 8.64 1.80 -24.30
C ASP A 277 7.26 2.04 -24.95
N VAL A 278 7.21 2.13 -26.28
CA VAL A 278 5.94 2.26 -27.01
C VAL A 278 5.16 0.96 -26.94
N ALA A 279 5.83 -0.19 -27.09
CA ALA A 279 5.21 -1.49 -26.95
C ALA A 279 4.67 -1.72 -25.53
N LYS A 280 5.43 -1.33 -24.49
CA LYS A 280 5.01 -1.39 -23.09
C LYS A 280 3.73 -0.60 -22.87
N LEU A 281 3.68 0.65 -23.34
CA LEU A 281 2.49 1.50 -23.17
C LEU A 281 1.27 0.99 -23.94
N ALA A 282 1.47 0.33 -25.08
CA ALA A 282 0.39 -0.30 -25.83
C ALA A 282 -0.11 -1.62 -25.21
N VAL A 283 0.76 -2.36 -24.52
CA VAL A 283 0.37 -3.49 -23.66
C VAL A 283 -0.40 -2.97 -22.45
N GLU A 284 0.10 -1.91 -21.82
CA GLU A 284 -0.51 -1.23 -20.67
C GLU A 284 -1.93 -0.75 -20.98
N PHE A 285 -2.20 -0.26 -22.19
CA PHE A 285 -3.56 0.06 -22.64
C PHE A 285 -4.53 -1.10 -22.40
N TRP A 286 -4.11 -2.32 -22.70
CA TRP A 286 -4.94 -3.51 -22.52
C TRP A 286 -4.96 -4.00 -21.07
N CYS A 287 -3.91 -3.77 -20.28
CA CYS A 287 -3.99 -3.92 -18.83
C CYS A 287 -5.11 -3.04 -18.27
N THR A 288 -5.13 -1.75 -18.64
CA THR A 288 -6.19 -0.81 -18.22
C THR A 288 -7.58 -1.25 -18.67
N VAL A 289 -7.73 -1.76 -19.91
CA VAL A 289 -9.01 -2.33 -20.36
C VAL A 289 -9.45 -3.48 -19.47
N CYS A 290 -8.54 -4.39 -19.13
CA CYS A 290 -8.84 -5.55 -18.29
C CYS A 290 -9.21 -5.14 -16.86
N GLU A 291 -8.46 -4.20 -16.26
CA GLU A 291 -8.71 -3.66 -14.92
C GLU A 291 -10.08 -2.97 -14.83
N GLU A 292 -10.41 -2.10 -15.79
CA GLU A 292 -11.73 -1.48 -15.86
C GLU A 292 -12.85 -2.52 -16.03
N GLU A 293 -12.64 -3.51 -16.90
CA GLU A 293 -13.64 -4.55 -17.13
C GLU A 293 -13.86 -5.45 -15.92
N ILE A 294 -12.80 -5.78 -15.16
CA ILE A 294 -12.90 -6.51 -13.88
C ILE A 294 -13.66 -5.67 -12.86
N SER A 295 -13.27 -4.40 -12.67
CA SER A 295 -13.95 -3.49 -11.74
C SER A 295 -15.43 -3.31 -12.07
N ILE A 296 -15.78 -3.16 -13.35
CA ILE A 296 -17.17 -3.05 -13.80
C ILE A 296 -17.95 -4.35 -13.53
N GLU A 297 -17.34 -5.51 -13.72
CA GLU A 297 -17.97 -6.80 -13.46
C GLU A 297 -18.24 -7.01 -11.97
N ASP A 298 -17.29 -6.64 -11.12
CA ASP A 298 -17.43 -6.69 -9.65
C ASP A 298 -18.52 -5.74 -9.17
N ASP A 299 -18.50 -4.47 -9.59
CA ASP A 299 -19.51 -3.47 -9.24
C ASP A 299 -20.92 -3.91 -9.66
N ASN A 300 -21.05 -4.42 -10.89
CA ASN A 300 -22.34 -4.89 -11.41
C ASN A 300 -22.83 -6.15 -10.68
N SER A 301 -21.91 -7.03 -10.27
CA SER A 301 -22.23 -8.21 -9.46
C SER A 301 -22.72 -7.82 -8.06
N GLN A 302 -22.05 -6.86 -7.43
CA GLN A 302 -22.46 -6.29 -6.13
C GLN A 302 -23.81 -5.58 -6.23
N ALA A 303 -23.98 -4.70 -7.21
CA ALA A 303 -25.24 -3.99 -7.47
C ALA A 303 -26.41 -4.97 -7.68
N THR A 304 -26.18 -6.08 -8.39
CA THR A 304 -27.18 -7.15 -8.58
C THR A 304 -27.53 -7.83 -7.26
N ALA A 305 -26.53 -8.14 -6.42
CA ALA A 305 -26.73 -8.76 -5.11
C ALA A 305 -27.55 -7.88 -4.16
N GLU A 306 -27.38 -6.55 -4.26
CA GLU A 306 -28.12 -5.54 -3.50
C GLU A 306 -29.51 -5.23 -4.07
N GLY A 307 -29.82 -5.73 -5.27
CA GLY A 307 -31.10 -5.49 -5.95
C GLY A 307 -31.20 -4.14 -6.66
N SER A 308 -30.07 -3.48 -6.93
CA SER A 308 -30.00 -2.28 -7.77
C SER A 308 -30.28 -2.61 -9.24
N THR A 309 -30.83 -1.64 -9.96
CA THR A 309 -31.06 -1.71 -11.41
C THR A 309 -30.08 -0.86 -12.21
N GLU A 310 -29.23 -0.09 -11.54
CA GLU A 310 -28.22 0.76 -12.16
C GLU A 310 -26.92 -0.03 -12.30
N MET A 311 -26.53 -0.33 -13.54
CA MET A 311 -25.32 -1.07 -13.87
C MET A 311 -24.38 -0.18 -14.67
N ARG A 312 -23.08 -0.29 -14.42
CA ARG A 312 -22.03 0.33 -15.25
C ARG A 312 -22.04 -0.33 -16.63
N GLU A 313 -21.81 0.48 -17.67
CA GLU A 313 -21.72 -0.03 -19.04
C GLU A 313 -20.53 -0.95 -19.21
N TYR A 314 -20.75 -2.13 -19.81
CA TYR A 314 -19.72 -3.15 -20.01
C TYR A 314 -19.69 -3.60 -21.48
N PHE A 315 -18.58 -3.36 -22.17
CA PHE A 315 -18.48 -3.55 -23.63
C PHE A 315 -17.76 -4.82 -24.08
N ASN A 316 -17.14 -5.59 -23.17
CA ASN A 316 -16.42 -6.82 -23.48
C ASN A 316 -15.27 -6.62 -24.49
N PHE A 317 -14.55 -5.50 -24.44
CA PHE A 317 -13.42 -5.23 -25.31
C PHE A 317 -12.36 -6.32 -25.22
N ALA A 318 -11.95 -6.75 -24.01
CA ALA A 318 -10.92 -7.79 -23.87
C ALA A 318 -11.37 -9.12 -24.47
N ARG A 319 -12.63 -9.52 -24.22
CA ARG A 319 -13.21 -10.75 -24.76
C ARG A 319 -13.30 -10.74 -26.29
N ILE A 320 -13.68 -9.60 -26.89
CA ILE A 320 -13.75 -9.44 -28.35
C ILE A 320 -12.34 -9.46 -28.96
N ALA A 321 -11.37 -8.86 -28.27
CA ALA A 321 -9.99 -8.71 -28.71
C ALA A 321 -9.12 -9.96 -28.57
N THR A 322 -9.54 -10.94 -27.77
CA THR A 322 -8.78 -12.17 -27.48
C THR A 322 -8.12 -12.83 -28.71
N PRO A 323 -8.80 -13.02 -29.87
CA PRO A 323 -8.19 -13.72 -31.01
C PRO A 323 -6.99 -13.00 -31.64
N GLU A 324 -6.88 -11.69 -31.48
CA GLU A 324 -5.82 -10.87 -32.10
C GLU A 324 -4.76 -10.45 -31.08
N VAL A 325 -5.14 -10.15 -29.84
CA VAL A 325 -4.22 -9.60 -28.83
C VAL A 325 -3.48 -10.69 -28.06
N VAL A 326 -4.16 -11.76 -27.65
CA VAL A 326 -3.52 -12.84 -26.88
C VAL A 326 -2.37 -13.49 -27.65
N PRO A 327 -2.45 -13.78 -28.97
CA PRO A 327 -1.29 -14.26 -29.71
C PRO A 327 -0.10 -13.30 -29.69
N VAL A 328 -0.33 -11.99 -29.66
CA VAL A 328 0.75 -10.99 -29.58
C VAL A 328 1.40 -11.03 -28.19
N LEU A 329 0.59 -11.07 -27.13
CA LEU A 329 1.11 -11.21 -25.76
C LEU A 329 1.97 -12.47 -25.60
N LEU A 330 1.53 -13.60 -26.14
CA LEU A 330 2.26 -14.87 -26.09
C LEU A 330 3.61 -14.81 -26.83
N GLU A 331 3.69 -14.10 -27.96
CA GLU A 331 4.97 -13.88 -28.65
C GLU A 331 5.86 -12.86 -27.91
N LEU A 332 5.28 -11.85 -27.25
CA LEU A 332 6.03 -10.90 -26.41
C LEU A 332 6.61 -11.57 -25.15
N LEU A 333 5.94 -12.59 -24.60
CA LEU A 333 6.50 -13.40 -23.52
C LEU A 333 7.85 -14.02 -23.90
N ALA A 334 8.04 -14.41 -25.17
CA ALA A 334 9.27 -15.01 -25.67
C ALA A 334 10.39 -13.98 -25.96
N LYS A 335 10.26 -12.73 -25.47
CA LYS A 335 11.29 -11.67 -25.55
C LYS A 335 11.99 -11.46 -24.21
N GLN A 336 12.22 -12.52 -23.44
CA GLN A 336 12.96 -12.44 -22.19
C GLN A 336 14.40 -11.98 -22.46
N ASP A 337 14.93 -11.12 -21.59
CA ASP A 337 16.33 -10.72 -21.57
C ASP A 337 17.04 -11.46 -20.43
N GLU A 338 18.07 -12.23 -20.75
CA GLU A 338 18.84 -13.02 -19.78
C GLU A 338 19.75 -12.17 -18.88
N ASP A 339 20.08 -10.95 -19.33
CA ASP A 339 20.94 -10.00 -18.62
C ASP A 339 20.14 -8.96 -17.81
N ALA A 340 18.81 -8.93 -17.96
CA ALA A 340 17.94 -8.02 -17.22
C ALA A 340 18.01 -8.28 -15.70
N ALA A 341 17.90 -7.19 -14.93
CA ALA A 341 17.84 -7.30 -13.47
C ALA A 341 16.51 -7.95 -13.01
N ASP A 342 16.53 -8.60 -11.86
CA ASP A 342 15.36 -9.32 -11.34
C ASP A 342 14.15 -8.40 -11.07
N ASP A 343 14.33 -7.08 -10.95
CA ASP A 343 13.28 -6.06 -10.72
C ASP A 343 12.99 -5.19 -11.96
N GLU A 344 13.66 -5.42 -13.09
CA GLU A 344 13.50 -4.62 -14.29
C GLU A 344 12.14 -4.87 -14.96
N TYR A 345 11.37 -3.82 -15.23
CA TYR A 345 10.07 -3.92 -15.92
C TYR A 345 10.25 -3.84 -17.44
N ASN A 346 10.46 -5.00 -18.07
CA ASN A 346 10.63 -5.15 -19.52
C ASN A 346 9.34 -5.62 -20.24
N ILE A 347 9.36 -5.63 -21.57
CA ILE A 347 8.18 -5.98 -22.38
C ILE A 347 7.64 -7.40 -22.12
N SER A 348 8.51 -8.38 -21.81
CA SER A 348 8.08 -9.75 -21.51
C SER A 348 7.29 -9.83 -20.20
N ARG A 349 7.70 -9.07 -19.18
CA ARG A 349 7.00 -8.96 -17.90
C ARG A 349 5.69 -8.18 -18.01
N ALA A 350 5.67 -7.10 -18.79
CA ALA A 350 4.44 -6.38 -19.11
C ALA A 350 3.43 -7.30 -19.83
N ALA A 351 3.90 -8.11 -20.78
CA ALA A 351 3.05 -9.08 -21.47
C ALA A 351 2.53 -10.18 -20.52
N TYR A 352 3.36 -10.63 -19.57
CA TYR A 352 2.96 -11.60 -18.54
C TYR A 352 1.85 -11.06 -17.64
N GLN A 353 2.03 -9.84 -17.10
CA GLN A 353 1.01 -9.17 -16.29
C GLN A 353 -0.29 -8.97 -17.08
N CYS A 354 -0.19 -8.48 -18.32
CA CYS A 354 -1.34 -8.30 -19.19
C CYS A 354 -2.07 -9.62 -19.45
N LEU A 355 -1.35 -10.74 -19.64
CA LEU A 355 -1.95 -12.05 -19.84
C LEU A 355 -2.68 -12.57 -18.59
N GLN A 356 -2.17 -12.30 -17.38
CA GLN A 356 -2.84 -12.61 -16.12
C GLN A 356 -4.16 -11.85 -15.98
N LEU A 357 -4.11 -10.52 -16.17
CA LEU A 357 -5.32 -9.68 -16.17
C LEU A 357 -6.31 -10.16 -17.22
N TRP A 358 -5.84 -10.49 -18.42
CA TRP A 358 -6.70 -11.00 -19.50
C TRP A 358 -7.44 -12.27 -19.09
N ALA A 359 -6.74 -13.21 -18.41
CA ALA A 359 -7.32 -14.45 -17.95
C ALA A 359 -8.42 -14.23 -16.91
N GLN A 360 -8.21 -13.29 -15.98
CA GLN A 360 -9.20 -12.85 -15.00
C GLN A 360 -10.41 -12.20 -15.67
N THR A 361 -10.21 -11.33 -16.67
CA THR A 361 -11.31 -10.63 -17.36
C THR A 361 -12.16 -11.52 -18.27
N VAL A 362 -11.55 -12.45 -19.02
CA VAL A 362 -12.29 -13.24 -20.05
C VAL A 362 -12.58 -14.67 -19.64
N GLY A 363 -11.99 -15.14 -18.54
CA GLY A 363 -12.11 -16.49 -18.02
C GLY A 363 -11.73 -17.54 -19.06
N GLY A 364 -12.55 -18.59 -19.19
CA GLY A 364 -12.27 -19.74 -20.06
C GLY A 364 -12.07 -19.44 -21.56
N VAL A 365 -12.38 -18.23 -22.03
CA VAL A 365 -12.18 -17.85 -23.45
C VAL A 365 -10.70 -17.82 -23.85
N ILE A 366 -9.80 -17.53 -22.91
CA ILE A 366 -8.35 -17.45 -23.19
C ILE A 366 -7.70 -18.83 -23.38
N VAL A 367 -8.28 -19.87 -22.78
CA VAL A 367 -7.67 -21.20 -22.62
C VAL A 367 -7.25 -21.82 -23.96
N PRO A 368 -8.07 -21.82 -25.03
CA PRO A 368 -7.68 -22.47 -26.29
C PRO A 368 -6.43 -21.86 -26.94
N ALA A 369 -6.30 -20.52 -26.91
CA ALA A 369 -5.17 -19.83 -27.52
C ALA A 369 -3.87 -20.12 -26.76
N VAL A 370 -3.94 -20.10 -25.42
CA VAL A 370 -2.79 -20.40 -24.57
C VAL A 370 -2.38 -21.87 -24.68
N LEU A 371 -3.32 -22.81 -24.62
CA LEU A 371 -3.00 -24.24 -24.79
C LEU A 371 -2.38 -24.53 -26.16
N GLN A 372 -2.87 -23.91 -27.23
CA GLN A 372 -2.26 -24.06 -28.56
C GLN A 372 -0.81 -23.58 -28.58
N PHE A 373 -0.50 -22.48 -27.89
CA PHE A 373 0.87 -21.97 -27.77
C PHE A 373 1.74 -22.89 -26.91
N VAL A 374 1.23 -23.34 -25.76
CA VAL A 374 1.92 -24.27 -24.85
C VAL A 374 2.25 -25.57 -25.57
N GLU A 375 1.27 -26.23 -26.20
CA GLU A 375 1.48 -27.49 -26.93
C GLU A 375 2.52 -27.36 -28.06
N LYS A 376 2.58 -26.19 -28.70
CA LYS A 376 3.52 -25.90 -29.77
C LYS A 376 4.95 -25.67 -29.25
N HIS A 377 5.10 -25.01 -28.10
CA HIS A 377 6.38 -24.44 -27.67
C HIS A 377 7.03 -25.09 -26.45
N LEU A 378 6.30 -25.92 -25.68
CA LEU A 378 6.80 -26.54 -24.44
C LEU A 378 8.09 -27.37 -24.63
N ARG A 379 8.31 -27.90 -25.84
CA ARG A 379 9.50 -28.70 -26.22
C ARG A 379 10.35 -28.02 -27.29
N SER A 380 10.24 -26.70 -27.41
CA SER A 380 11.07 -25.92 -28.34
C SER A 380 12.56 -26.06 -28.02
N GLU A 381 13.40 -26.04 -29.05
CA GLU A 381 14.86 -25.96 -28.85
C GLU A 381 15.26 -24.60 -28.25
N ASP A 382 14.54 -23.55 -28.63
CA ASP A 382 14.69 -22.21 -28.07
C ASP A 382 14.06 -22.14 -26.67
N TRP A 383 14.88 -21.76 -25.68
CA TRP A 383 14.47 -21.72 -24.28
C TRP A 383 13.48 -20.59 -23.99
N HIS A 384 13.55 -19.47 -24.72
CA HIS A 384 12.60 -18.36 -24.59
C HIS A 384 11.16 -18.83 -24.79
N TYR A 385 10.95 -19.72 -25.76
CA TYR A 385 9.65 -20.31 -26.04
C TYR A 385 9.24 -21.40 -25.04
N ARG A 386 10.19 -22.16 -24.48
CA ARG A 386 9.88 -23.12 -23.40
C ARG A 386 9.46 -22.39 -22.13
N ASP A 387 10.20 -21.35 -21.77
CA ASP A 387 9.90 -20.44 -20.68
C ASP A 387 8.55 -19.74 -20.87
N ALA A 388 8.33 -19.09 -22.03
CA ALA A 388 7.08 -18.43 -22.35
C ALA A 388 5.88 -19.40 -22.29
N ALA A 389 6.04 -20.66 -22.67
CA ALA A 389 4.97 -21.66 -22.58
C ALA A 389 4.59 -21.97 -21.13
N VAL A 390 5.56 -22.21 -20.24
CA VAL A 390 5.26 -22.50 -18.82
C VAL A 390 4.72 -21.26 -18.10
N SER A 391 5.25 -20.08 -18.42
CA SER A 391 4.78 -18.79 -17.91
C SER A 391 3.35 -18.53 -18.36
N ALA A 392 3.03 -18.71 -19.65
CA ALA A 392 1.67 -18.55 -20.16
C ALA A 392 0.67 -19.51 -19.50
N PHE A 393 1.08 -20.76 -19.21
CA PHE A 393 0.24 -21.70 -18.48
C PHE A 393 0.00 -21.23 -17.04
N GLY A 394 1.05 -20.83 -16.31
CA GLY A 394 0.94 -20.29 -14.96
C GLY A 394 0.10 -19.00 -14.88
N ALA A 395 0.18 -18.15 -15.89
CA ALA A 395 -0.55 -16.89 -15.96
C ALA A 395 -2.07 -17.08 -15.99
N ILE A 396 -2.56 -18.15 -16.64
CA ILE A 396 -4.00 -18.43 -16.77
C ILE A 396 -4.58 -19.32 -15.67
N MET A 397 -3.83 -19.60 -14.61
CA MET A 397 -4.33 -20.39 -13.47
C MET A 397 -5.38 -19.66 -12.65
N GLU A 398 -5.50 -18.35 -12.83
CA GLU A 398 -6.49 -17.50 -12.20
C GLU A 398 -7.41 -16.89 -13.26
N GLY A 399 -8.72 -16.90 -13.02
CA GLY A 399 -9.74 -16.37 -13.93
C GLY A 399 -10.65 -17.43 -14.54
N PRO A 400 -10.14 -18.43 -15.31
CA PRO A 400 -10.98 -19.50 -15.85
C PRO A 400 -11.65 -20.34 -14.74
N ASP A 401 -12.84 -20.86 -15.04
CA ASP A 401 -13.55 -21.76 -14.12
C ASP A 401 -12.68 -22.95 -13.71
N GLU A 402 -12.68 -23.28 -12.42
CA GLU A 402 -11.92 -24.40 -11.87
C GLU A 402 -12.22 -25.73 -12.58
N LYS A 403 -13.48 -25.96 -12.98
CA LYS A 403 -13.90 -27.16 -13.73
C LYS A 403 -13.22 -27.29 -15.10
N VAL A 404 -12.82 -26.17 -15.70
CA VAL A 404 -12.08 -26.14 -16.97
C VAL A 404 -10.59 -26.39 -16.72
N LEU A 405 -10.04 -25.83 -15.63
CA LEU A 405 -8.62 -25.95 -15.29
C LEU A 405 -8.24 -27.32 -14.72
N ASP A 406 -9.07 -27.94 -13.88
CA ASP A 406 -8.79 -29.22 -13.20
C ASP A 406 -8.22 -30.32 -14.12
N PRO A 407 -8.88 -30.69 -15.24
CA PRO A 407 -8.34 -31.73 -16.13
C PRO A 407 -7.04 -31.31 -16.82
N LEU A 408 -6.85 -30.01 -17.10
CA LEU A 408 -5.66 -29.48 -17.75
C LEU A 408 -4.46 -29.52 -16.79
N ILE A 409 -4.68 -29.09 -15.55
CA ILE A 409 -3.67 -29.11 -14.49
C ILE A 409 -3.22 -30.54 -14.21
N LYS A 410 -4.17 -31.48 -14.03
CA LYS A 410 -3.85 -32.90 -13.80
C LYS A 410 -3.00 -33.51 -14.92
N GLN A 411 -3.21 -33.08 -16.17
CA GLN A 411 -2.40 -33.51 -17.30
C GLN A 411 -1.02 -32.83 -17.35
N ALA A 412 -0.95 -31.54 -17.01
CA ALA A 412 0.26 -30.73 -17.10
C ALA A 412 1.24 -30.97 -15.93
N LEU A 413 0.74 -31.25 -14.72
CA LEU A 413 1.54 -31.38 -13.50
C LEU A 413 2.74 -32.33 -13.65
N PRO A 414 2.60 -33.59 -14.14
CA PRO A 414 3.76 -34.48 -14.31
C PRO A 414 4.80 -33.92 -15.29
N VAL A 415 4.36 -33.18 -16.31
CA VAL A 415 5.25 -32.58 -17.31
C VAL A 415 6.00 -31.40 -16.69
N MET A 416 5.31 -30.50 -16.00
CA MET A 416 5.91 -29.36 -15.33
C MET A 416 6.90 -29.78 -14.24
N ILE A 417 6.56 -30.80 -13.44
CA ILE A 417 7.50 -31.37 -12.45
C ILE A 417 8.76 -31.90 -13.14
N GLY A 418 8.64 -32.53 -14.32
CA GLY A 418 9.79 -32.94 -15.13
C GLY A 418 10.61 -31.76 -15.67
N MET A 419 9.97 -30.62 -15.96
CA MET A 419 10.65 -29.41 -16.45
C MET A 419 11.44 -28.67 -15.36
N MET A 420 11.28 -29.03 -14.08
CA MET A 420 12.19 -28.59 -13.01
C MET A 420 13.64 -29.07 -13.23
N GLU A 421 13.85 -30.02 -14.15
CA GLU A 421 15.17 -30.50 -14.59
C GLU A 421 15.63 -29.91 -15.94
N ASP A 422 14.96 -28.86 -16.48
CA ASP A 422 15.37 -28.22 -17.74
C ASP A 422 16.82 -27.70 -17.65
N PRO A 423 17.65 -27.81 -18.71
CA PRO A 423 19.02 -27.31 -18.67
C PRO A 423 19.11 -25.80 -18.40
N VAL A 424 18.10 -25.02 -18.81
CA VAL A 424 18.11 -23.56 -18.68
C VAL A 424 17.52 -23.14 -17.34
N LEU A 425 18.18 -22.21 -16.65
CA LEU A 425 17.81 -21.76 -15.31
C LEU A 425 16.49 -20.99 -15.31
N GLN A 426 16.31 -20.09 -16.28
CA GLN A 426 15.11 -19.27 -16.45
C GLN A 426 13.87 -20.15 -16.60
N VAL A 427 13.94 -21.18 -17.44
CA VAL A 427 12.85 -22.15 -17.61
C VAL A 427 12.50 -22.83 -16.28
N ARG A 428 13.50 -23.28 -15.51
CA ARG A 428 13.28 -23.92 -14.20
C ARG A 428 12.63 -22.97 -13.18
N ASP A 429 13.04 -21.71 -13.18
CA ASP A 429 12.48 -20.69 -12.30
C ASP A 429 11.02 -20.39 -12.64
N SER A 430 10.71 -20.18 -13.93
CA SER A 430 9.34 -19.98 -14.41
C SER A 430 8.44 -21.20 -14.18
N VAL A 431 8.99 -22.43 -14.27
CA VAL A 431 8.27 -23.65 -13.87
C VAL A 431 7.95 -23.64 -12.38
N ALA A 432 8.92 -23.32 -11.52
CA ALA A 432 8.70 -23.25 -10.07
C ALA A 432 7.63 -22.21 -9.71
N TYR A 433 7.67 -21.05 -10.36
CA TYR A 433 6.66 -20.01 -10.20
C TYR A 433 5.28 -20.47 -10.69
N ALA A 434 5.19 -21.09 -11.87
CA ALA A 434 3.93 -21.62 -12.39
C ALA A 434 3.35 -22.74 -11.50
N LEU A 435 4.20 -23.59 -10.91
CA LEU A 435 3.77 -24.57 -9.90
C LEU A 435 3.25 -23.88 -8.63
N GLY A 436 3.88 -22.79 -8.19
CA GLY A 436 3.38 -21.98 -7.09
C GLY A 436 2.00 -21.36 -7.37
N ARG A 437 1.76 -20.90 -8.61
CA ARG A 437 0.44 -20.39 -9.05
C ARG A 437 -0.62 -21.49 -9.00
N ILE A 438 -0.28 -22.71 -9.40
CA ILE A 438 -1.18 -23.87 -9.28
C ILE A 438 -1.48 -24.17 -7.81
N CYS A 439 -0.48 -24.16 -6.93
CA CYS A 439 -0.69 -24.33 -5.49
C CYS A 439 -1.63 -23.25 -4.95
N GLU A 440 -1.38 -21.98 -5.27
CA GLU A 440 -2.13 -20.83 -4.77
C GLU A 440 -3.61 -20.86 -5.16
N THR A 441 -3.90 -21.12 -6.44
CA THR A 441 -5.23 -20.87 -7.04
C THR A 441 -6.04 -22.14 -7.28
N CYS A 442 -5.37 -23.28 -7.51
CA CYS A 442 -5.98 -24.53 -7.97
C CYS A 442 -5.53 -25.74 -7.14
N SER A 443 -5.29 -25.55 -5.83
CA SER A 443 -4.81 -26.61 -4.92
C SER A 443 -5.66 -27.89 -4.95
N ASP A 444 -6.97 -27.78 -5.12
CA ASP A 444 -7.90 -28.93 -5.22
C ASP A 444 -7.63 -29.84 -6.43
N SER A 445 -6.96 -29.33 -7.47
CA SER A 445 -6.53 -30.11 -8.64
C SER A 445 -5.30 -30.98 -8.36
N ILE A 446 -4.58 -30.72 -7.26
CA ILE A 446 -3.37 -31.46 -6.86
C ILE A 446 -3.79 -32.63 -5.96
N ASP A 447 -3.88 -33.84 -6.54
CA ASP A 447 -4.10 -35.06 -5.77
C ASP A 447 -2.96 -35.31 -4.76
N PRO A 448 -3.24 -35.29 -3.43
CA PRO A 448 -2.22 -35.52 -2.41
C PRO A 448 -1.49 -36.86 -2.55
N THR A 449 -2.16 -37.89 -3.07
CA THR A 449 -1.60 -39.24 -3.17
C THR A 449 -0.69 -39.42 -4.38
N THR A 450 -0.94 -38.67 -5.45
CA THR A 450 -0.26 -38.84 -6.74
C THR A 450 0.77 -37.75 -7.00
N HIS A 451 0.43 -36.48 -6.71
CA HIS A 451 1.20 -35.32 -7.17
C HIS A 451 2.05 -34.67 -6.08
N LEU A 452 1.61 -34.73 -4.81
CA LEU A 452 2.20 -33.92 -3.75
C LEU A 452 3.66 -34.28 -3.44
N GLN A 453 3.97 -35.57 -3.28
CA GLN A 453 5.36 -35.98 -3.00
C GLN A 453 6.34 -35.59 -4.14
N PRO A 454 6.05 -35.88 -5.42
CA PRO A 454 6.89 -35.41 -6.53
C PRO A 454 7.04 -33.89 -6.57
N LEU A 455 5.95 -33.14 -6.35
CA LEU A 455 5.95 -31.69 -6.33
C LEU A 455 6.88 -31.14 -5.25
N ILE A 456 6.67 -31.55 -3.99
CA ILE A 456 7.50 -31.16 -2.84
C ILE A 456 8.98 -31.47 -3.11
N SER A 457 9.26 -32.68 -3.62
CA SER A 457 10.63 -33.11 -3.91
C SER A 457 11.28 -32.23 -4.98
N SER A 458 10.55 -31.91 -6.04
CA SER A 458 11.06 -31.05 -7.13
C SER A 458 11.34 -29.62 -6.67
N LEU A 459 10.49 -29.05 -5.82
CA LEU A 459 10.67 -27.71 -5.27
C LEU A 459 11.86 -27.65 -4.30
N PHE A 460 12.03 -28.64 -3.41
CA PHE A 460 13.21 -28.69 -2.54
C PHE A 460 14.52 -28.93 -3.29
N ASN A 461 14.49 -29.74 -4.35
CA ASN A 461 15.63 -29.91 -5.23
C ASN A 461 15.96 -28.60 -5.96
N GLY A 462 14.95 -27.90 -6.47
CA GLY A 462 15.08 -26.58 -7.09
C GLY A 462 15.71 -25.56 -6.15
N LEU A 463 15.16 -25.42 -4.95
CA LEU A 463 15.69 -24.57 -3.87
C LEU A 463 17.16 -24.88 -3.55
N SER A 464 17.54 -26.16 -3.57
CA SER A 464 18.90 -26.59 -3.32
C SER A 464 19.83 -26.44 -4.53
N SER A 465 19.30 -26.23 -5.73
CA SER A 465 20.09 -26.28 -6.96
C SER A 465 20.78 -24.96 -7.30
N HIS A 466 20.09 -23.83 -7.16
CA HIS A 466 20.59 -22.52 -7.54
C HIS A 466 19.90 -21.39 -6.75
N PRO A 467 20.63 -20.39 -6.21
CA PRO A 467 20.03 -19.32 -5.41
C PRO A 467 18.92 -18.53 -6.12
N LYS A 468 19.06 -18.26 -7.42
CA LYS A 468 18.00 -17.59 -8.21
C LYS A 468 16.64 -18.32 -8.18
N MET A 469 16.62 -19.65 -8.02
CA MET A 469 15.37 -20.41 -7.93
C MET A 469 14.74 -20.34 -6.53
N ALA A 470 15.46 -19.78 -5.53
CA ALA A 470 15.02 -19.81 -4.15
C ALA A 470 13.70 -19.07 -3.96
N SER A 471 13.55 -17.87 -4.51
CA SER A 471 12.31 -17.09 -4.38
C SER A 471 11.10 -17.86 -4.92
N SER A 472 11.16 -18.37 -6.15
CA SER A 472 10.05 -19.10 -6.78
C SER A 472 9.74 -20.43 -6.08
N CYS A 473 10.77 -21.20 -5.71
CA CYS A 473 10.58 -22.47 -4.99
C CYS A 473 10.03 -22.25 -3.59
N CYS A 474 10.53 -21.26 -2.85
CA CYS A 474 10.04 -20.92 -1.53
C CYS A 474 8.60 -20.42 -1.57
N TRP A 475 8.27 -19.52 -2.50
CA TRP A 475 6.91 -19.04 -2.67
C TRP A 475 5.94 -20.19 -2.99
N ALA A 476 6.31 -21.11 -3.89
CA ALA A 476 5.51 -22.30 -4.18
C ALA A 476 5.35 -23.23 -2.97
N LEU A 477 6.41 -23.41 -2.16
CA LEU A 477 6.37 -24.22 -0.93
C LEU A 477 5.52 -23.57 0.18
N MET A 478 5.51 -22.24 0.29
CA MET A 478 4.66 -21.51 1.25
C MET A 478 3.18 -21.65 0.87
N ASN A 479 2.83 -21.40 -0.40
CA ASN A 479 1.46 -21.61 -0.89
C ASN A 479 1.00 -23.05 -0.70
N LEU A 480 1.90 -24.01 -0.90
CA LEU A 480 1.62 -25.42 -0.65
C LEU A 480 1.39 -25.68 0.86
N ALA A 481 2.19 -25.09 1.75
CA ALA A 481 1.99 -25.20 3.19
C ALA A 481 0.61 -24.68 3.63
N ASP A 482 0.23 -23.49 3.13
CA ASP A 482 -1.04 -22.84 3.47
C ASP A 482 -2.25 -23.62 2.97
N ARG A 483 -2.20 -24.10 1.71
CA ARG A 483 -3.35 -24.77 1.08
C ARG A 483 -3.57 -26.20 1.57
N PHE A 484 -2.54 -26.86 2.07
CA PHE A 484 -2.62 -28.23 2.59
C PHE A 484 -2.58 -28.29 4.14
N ALA A 485 -2.84 -27.17 4.81
CA ALA A 485 -2.88 -27.06 6.28
C ALA A 485 -3.98 -27.93 6.93
N GLY A 486 -5.08 -28.17 6.22
CA GLY A 486 -6.26 -28.87 6.75
C GLY A 486 -7.12 -27.99 7.64
N ASP A 487 -8.15 -28.58 8.27
CA ASP A 487 -9.04 -27.85 9.17
C ASP A 487 -8.33 -27.45 10.48
N PRO A 488 -8.69 -26.31 11.11
CA PRO A 488 -8.16 -25.92 12.41
C PRO A 488 -8.30 -27.02 13.46
N GLY A 489 -7.18 -27.41 14.07
CA GLY A 489 -7.13 -28.46 15.10
C GLY A 489 -7.12 -29.91 14.57
N CYS A 490 -6.93 -30.13 13.26
CA CYS A 490 -6.81 -31.47 12.69
C CYS A 490 -5.64 -32.27 13.29
N GLN A 491 -5.80 -33.61 13.35
CA GLN A 491 -4.74 -34.49 13.84
C GLN A 491 -3.64 -34.72 12.81
N GLU A 492 -4.03 -34.95 11.56
CA GLU A 492 -3.13 -35.11 10.42
C GLU A 492 -3.63 -34.23 9.28
N ASN A 493 -2.72 -33.76 8.44
CA ASN A 493 -3.02 -33.12 7.17
C ASN A 493 -2.19 -33.75 6.04
N ALA A 494 -2.35 -33.29 4.80
CA ALA A 494 -1.66 -33.89 3.65
C ALA A 494 -0.13 -33.74 3.73
N LEU A 495 0.38 -32.82 4.55
CA LEU A 495 1.80 -32.58 4.75
C LEU A 495 2.41 -33.36 5.91
N SER A 496 1.60 -33.93 6.81
CA SER A 496 2.06 -34.72 7.97
C SER A 496 3.12 -35.76 7.61
N ALA A 497 2.90 -36.55 6.54
CA ALA A 497 3.83 -37.59 6.08
C ALA A 497 5.15 -37.04 5.52
N HIS A 498 5.17 -35.76 5.13
CA HIS A 498 6.32 -35.08 4.53
C HIS A 498 7.03 -34.12 5.50
N PHE A 499 6.35 -33.71 6.57
CA PHE A 499 6.77 -32.64 7.47
C PHE A 499 8.19 -32.81 8.01
N GLN A 500 8.51 -33.98 8.57
CA GLN A 500 9.85 -34.24 9.12
C GLN A 500 10.96 -34.10 8.07
N ASN A 501 10.72 -34.60 6.85
CA ASN A 501 11.68 -34.55 5.77
C ASN A 501 11.84 -33.12 5.25
N SER A 502 10.75 -32.36 5.14
CA SER A 502 10.75 -30.95 4.76
C SER A 502 11.54 -30.09 5.74
N VAL A 503 11.27 -30.23 7.06
CA VAL A 503 12.02 -29.53 8.11
C VAL A 503 13.51 -29.87 8.03
N THR A 504 13.84 -31.15 7.85
CA THR A 504 15.25 -31.59 7.72
C THR A 504 15.93 -30.95 6.51
N HIS A 505 15.28 -30.90 5.35
CA HIS A 505 15.85 -30.26 4.15
C HIS A 505 16.07 -28.76 4.35
N LEU A 506 15.10 -28.03 4.92
CA LEU A 506 15.22 -26.59 5.17
C LEU A 506 16.38 -26.28 6.13
N LEU A 507 16.54 -27.08 7.17
CA LEU A 507 17.66 -26.97 8.10
C LEU A 507 19.03 -27.25 7.43
N GLN A 508 19.08 -28.20 6.48
CA GLN A 508 20.30 -28.50 5.72
C GLN A 508 20.63 -27.39 4.72
N VAL A 509 19.64 -26.84 4.02
CA VAL A 509 19.83 -25.74 3.07
C VAL A 509 20.40 -24.51 3.76
N THR A 510 19.88 -24.19 4.95
CA THR A 510 20.33 -23.03 5.74
C THR A 510 21.74 -23.18 6.34
N GLU A 511 22.23 -24.42 6.53
CA GLU A 511 23.60 -24.72 7.02
C GLU A 511 24.68 -24.67 5.94
N ARG A 512 24.29 -24.58 4.67
CA ARG A 512 25.24 -24.56 3.57
C ARG A 512 26.17 -23.34 3.64
N THR A 513 27.45 -23.59 3.38
CA THR A 513 28.49 -22.55 3.33
C THR A 513 28.36 -21.65 2.11
N ASP A 514 27.79 -22.17 1.02
CA ASP A 514 27.54 -21.46 -0.23
C ASP A 514 26.14 -20.84 -0.31
N ALA A 515 25.28 -21.06 0.69
CA ALA A 515 23.99 -20.37 0.77
C ALA A 515 24.24 -18.88 1.05
N ASP A 516 23.79 -18.05 0.12
CA ASP A 516 23.71 -16.60 0.34
C ASP A 516 22.61 -16.27 1.36
N ASN A 517 22.54 -15.00 1.76
CA ASN A 517 21.59 -14.60 2.78
C ASN A 517 20.14 -14.69 2.30
N GLN A 518 19.91 -14.40 1.01
CA GLN A 518 18.59 -14.50 0.40
C GLN A 518 18.02 -15.92 0.47
N LEU A 519 18.82 -16.94 0.13
CA LEU A 519 18.43 -18.34 0.25
C LEU A 519 18.13 -18.72 1.71
N ARG A 520 18.93 -18.24 2.66
CA ARG A 520 18.70 -18.54 4.10
C ARG A 520 17.41 -17.92 4.61
N THR A 521 17.18 -16.64 4.32
CA THR A 521 15.95 -15.93 4.70
C THR A 521 14.73 -16.64 4.10
N ALA A 522 14.74 -16.90 2.80
CA ALA A 522 13.64 -17.58 2.12
C ALA A 522 13.40 -18.99 2.69
N ALA A 523 14.44 -19.75 3.03
CA ALA A 523 14.28 -21.07 3.63
C ALA A 523 13.68 -21.01 5.06
N TYR A 524 14.02 -19.98 5.86
CA TYR A 524 13.39 -19.77 7.16
C TYR A 524 11.93 -19.31 7.05
N GLU A 525 11.59 -18.54 6.02
CA GLU A 525 10.19 -18.20 5.72
C GLU A 525 9.36 -19.44 5.37
N VAL A 526 9.88 -20.33 4.52
CA VAL A 526 9.23 -21.62 4.26
C VAL A 526 9.11 -22.44 5.55
N LEU A 527 10.15 -22.47 6.38
CA LEU A 527 10.09 -23.19 7.65
C LEU A 527 9.02 -22.61 8.58
N ASN A 528 8.88 -21.28 8.63
CA ASN A 528 7.80 -20.62 9.35
C ASN A 528 6.43 -21.07 8.81
N ALA A 529 6.20 -20.98 7.50
CA ALA A 529 4.93 -21.40 6.89
C ALA A 529 4.58 -22.87 7.18
N PHE A 530 5.57 -23.78 7.12
CA PHE A 530 5.37 -25.18 7.47
C PHE A 530 4.99 -25.37 8.94
N VAL A 531 5.66 -24.67 9.86
CA VAL A 531 5.37 -24.76 11.31
C VAL A 531 3.97 -24.22 11.61
N THR A 532 3.63 -23.06 11.07
CA THR A 532 2.33 -22.41 11.26
C THR A 532 1.18 -23.32 10.81
N ASN A 533 1.36 -24.03 9.70
CA ASN A 533 0.35 -24.91 9.09
C ASN A 533 0.48 -26.40 9.48
N SER A 534 1.25 -26.74 10.51
CA SER A 534 1.47 -28.15 10.88
C SER A 534 0.25 -28.75 11.61
N ALA A 535 -0.11 -30.01 11.32
CA ALA A 535 -1.15 -30.73 12.09
C ALA A 535 -0.66 -31.16 13.49
N ASN A 536 -1.56 -31.68 14.33
CA ASN A 536 -1.24 -31.99 15.73
C ASN A 536 -0.25 -33.15 15.91
N ASP A 537 -0.22 -34.11 14.98
CA ASP A 537 0.76 -35.21 14.98
C ASP A 537 2.22 -34.72 14.88
N SER A 538 2.40 -33.57 14.23
CA SER A 538 3.70 -32.95 13.98
C SER A 538 4.21 -32.09 15.14
N LEU A 539 3.41 -31.88 16.20
CA LEU A 539 3.80 -31.05 17.36
C LEU A 539 5.04 -31.56 18.07
N THR A 540 5.24 -32.87 18.11
CA THR A 540 6.45 -33.45 18.69
C THR A 540 7.71 -33.04 17.90
N ILE A 541 7.61 -32.98 16.58
CA ILE A 541 8.69 -32.54 15.69
C ILE A 541 8.93 -31.03 15.88
N VAL A 542 7.87 -30.23 15.97
CA VAL A 542 7.95 -28.79 16.26
C VAL A 542 8.64 -28.55 17.61
N GLY A 543 8.33 -29.34 18.65
CA GLY A 543 9.01 -29.26 19.95
C GLY A 543 10.51 -29.58 19.90
N HIS A 544 10.95 -30.50 19.04
CA HIS A 544 12.38 -30.74 18.81
C HIS A 544 13.02 -29.59 18.04
N LEU A 545 12.31 -29.05 17.03
CA LEU A 545 12.74 -27.91 16.23
C LEU A 545 12.99 -26.68 17.08
N THR A 546 12.20 -26.44 18.14
CA THR A 546 12.43 -25.37 19.11
C THR A 546 13.86 -25.35 19.63
N ASN A 547 14.42 -26.50 20.00
CA ASN A 547 15.78 -26.56 20.52
C ASN A 547 16.81 -26.18 19.45
N VAL A 548 16.63 -26.67 18.22
CA VAL A 548 17.54 -26.40 17.10
C VAL A 548 17.56 -24.91 16.74
N ILE A 549 16.38 -24.28 16.63
CA ILE A 549 16.28 -22.87 16.28
C ILE A 549 16.83 -21.97 17.40
N LEU A 550 16.58 -22.31 18.67
CA LEU A 550 17.16 -21.57 19.79
C LEU A 550 18.68 -21.71 19.87
N GLU A 551 19.25 -22.90 19.60
CA GLU A 551 20.71 -23.06 19.52
C GLU A 551 21.33 -22.24 18.39
N ARG A 552 20.68 -22.20 17.22
CA ARG A 552 21.12 -21.37 16.10
C ARG A 552 21.04 -19.88 16.45
N LEU A 553 19.96 -19.44 17.06
CA LEU A 553 19.79 -18.04 17.46
C LEU A 553 20.80 -17.64 18.55
N GLU A 554 21.09 -18.52 19.52
CA GLU A 554 22.17 -18.33 20.51
C GLU A 554 23.54 -18.17 19.85
N SER A 555 23.82 -18.93 18.78
CA SER A 555 25.08 -18.83 18.05
C SER A 555 25.31 -17.48 17.37
N THR A 556 24.24 -16.73 17.10
CA THR A 556 24.31 -15.37 16.51
C THR A 556 24.80 -14.32 17.52
N VAL A 557 24.60 -14.55 18.81
CA VAL A 557 25.00 -13.60 19.87
C VAL A 557 26.51 -13.32 19.86
N PRO A 558 27.41 -14.33 19.87
CA PRO A 558 28.85 -14.06 19.76
C PRO A 558 29.28 -13.52 18.40
N MET A 559 28.50 -13.74 17.33
CA MET A 559 28.80 -13.18 16.00
C MET A 559 28.69 -11.66 15.97
N SER A 560 27.87 -11.05 16.84
CA SER A 560 27.79 -9.59 16.98
C SER A 560 29.14 -8.93 17.28
N GLN A 561 30.04 -9.65 17.98
CA GLN A 561 31.38 -9.17 18.30
C GLN A 561 32.35 -9.23 17.12
N GLN A 562 31.96 -9.93 16.05
CA GLN A 562 32.77 -10.14 14.84
C GLN A 562 32.33 -9.23 13.67
N VAL A 563 31.27 -8.45 13.86
CA VAL A 563 30.76 -7.50 12.85
C VAL A 563 31.78 -6.37 12.67
N VAL A 564 32.32 -6.23 11.45
CA VAL A 564 33.29 -5.17 11.11
C VAL A 564 32.71 -4.21 10.08
N SER A 565 31.98 -4.72 9.10
CA SER A 565 31.36 -3.94 8.03
C SER A 565 29.86 -3.72 8.25
N VAL A 566 29.28 -2.78 7.50
CA VAL A 566 27.83 -2.58 7.47
C VAL A 566 27.13 -3.80 6.87
N ASP A 567 27.74 -4.45 5.88
CA ASP A 567 27.20 -5.66 5.25
C ASP A 567 27.16 -6.82 6.24
N ASP A 568 28.21 -7.02 7.05
CA ASP A 568 28.22 -8.03 8.12
C ASP A 568 27.09 -7.77 9.14
N LYS A 569 26.84 -6.49 9.45
CA LYS A 569 25.77 -6.08 10.37
C LYS A 569 24.42 -6.45 9.79
N LEU A 570 24.13 -6.06 8.54
CA LEU A 570 22.85 -6.34 7.88
C LEU A 570 22.61 -7.84 7.76
N MET A 571 23.63 -8.61 7.39
CA MET A 571 23.51 -10.08 7.29
C MET A 571 23.16 -10.73 8.64
N LEU A 572 23.80 -10.28 9.72
CA LEU A 572 23.51 -10.76 11.06
C LEU A 572 22.08 -10.40 11.51
N GLU A 573 21.65 -9.16 11.23
CA GLU A 573 20.32 -8.67 11.57
C GLU A 573 19.22 -9.44 10.82
N GLU A 574 19.38 -9.69 9.52
CA GLU A 574 18.47 -10.52 8.71
C GLU A 574 18.38 -11.96 9.23
N MET A 575 19.51 -12.55 9.62
CA MET A 575 19.53 -13.90 10.19
C MET A 575 18.82 -13.96 11.55
N GLN A 576 19.05 -12.99 12.43
CA GLN A 576 18.38 -12.89 13.73
C GLN A 576 16.86 -12.70 13.55
N THR A 577 16.46 -11.86 12.61
CA THR A 577 15.07 -11.60 12.24
C THR A 577 14.39 -12.89 11.76
N SER A 578 15.01 -13.60 10.81
CA SER A 578 14.49 -14.85 10.24
C SER A 578 14.34 -15.96 11.28
N LEU A 579 15.36 -16.17 12.12
CA LEU A 579 15.32 -17.16 13.19
C LEU A 579 14.25 -16.82 14.24
N THR A 580 14.14 -15.54 14.62
CA THR A 580 13.13 -15.08 15.58
C THR A 580 11.72 -15.23 15.02
N SER A 581 11.53 -15.01 13.71
CA SER A 581 10.28 -15.29 12.99
C SER A 581 9.85 -16.77 13.12
N VAL A 582 10.79 -17.71 12.95
CA VAL A 582 10.50 -19.14 13.18
C VAL A 582 10.19 -19.42 14.65
N VAL A 583 10.86 -18.77 15.60
CA VAL A 583 10.52 -18.89 17.04
C VAL A 583 9.09 -18.41 17.32
N ILE A 584 8.64 -17.32 16.70
CA ILE A 584 7.24 -16.85 16.81
C ILE A 584 6.27 -17.92 16.35
N ALA A 585 6.48 -18.49 15.16
CA ALA A 585 5.63 -19.56 14.62
C ALA A 585 5.59 -20.78 15.54
N ILE A 586 6.74 -21.18 16.10
CA ILE A 586 6.84 -22.28 17.06
C ILE A 586 6.05 -21.98 18.34
N ILE A 587 6.17 -20.77 18.90
CA ILE A 587 5.43 -20.36 20.10
C ILE A 587 3.92 -20.43 19.84
N GLN A 588 3.47 -19.84 18.73
CA GLN A 588 2.05 -19.82 18.36
C GLN A 588 1.52 -21.24 18.10
N ARG A 589 2.35 -22.12 17.50
CA ARG A 589 1.92 -23.49 17.20
C ARG A 589 1.87 -24.41 18.41
N LEU A 590 2.83 -24.29 19.32
CA LEU A 590 2.89 -25.10 20.55
C LEU A 590 1.97 -24.56 21.66
N GLU A 591 1.60 -23.28 21.60
CA GLU A 591 0.79 -22.60 22.62
C GLU A 591 1.35 -22.90 24.03
N THR A 592 0.53 -23.44 24.93
CA THR A 592 0.92 -23.74 26.31
C THR A 592 2.05 -24.78 26.44
N GLU A 593 2.31 -25.60 25.42
CA GLU A 593 3.40 -26.58 25.42
C GLU A 593 4.79 -25.93 25.31
N ILE A 594 4.87 -24.63 25.00
CA ILE A 594 6.15 -23.88 24.95
C ILE A 594 6.72 -23.58 26.35
N LYS A 595 5.91 -23.69 27.41
CA LYS A 595 6.27 -23.31 28.79
C LYS A 595 7.64 -23.83 29.26
N PRO A 596 8.07 -25.09 28.98
CA PRO A 596 9.39 -25.58 29.39
C PRO A 596 10.57 -24.82 28.78
N GLN A 597 10.38 -24.16 27.63
CA GLN A 597 11.42 -23.39 26.93
C GLN A 597 11.30 -21.88 27.15
N ALA A 598 10.23 -21.40 27.80
CA ALA A 598 9.95 -19.97 27.97
C ALA A 598 11.10 -19.20 28.62
N ASP A 599 11.76 -19.78 29.63
CA ASP A 599 12.90 -19.14 30.31
C ASP A 599 14.09 -18.94 29.36
N ARG A 600 14.37 -19.95 28.53
CA ARG A 600 15.45 -19.91 27.53
C ARG A 600 15.15 -18.88 26.44
N ILE A 601 13.91 -18.85 25.95
CA ILE A 601 13.44 -17.88 24.95
C ILE A 601 13.61 -16.46 25.49
N MET A 602 13.07 -16.14 26.67
CA MET A 602 13.18 -14.79 27.24
C MET A 602 14.62 -14.38 27.54
N GLN A 603 15.45 -15.30 28.04
CA GLN A 603 16.85 -15.01 28.26
C GLN A 603 17.55 -14.60 26.96
N LEU A 604 17.28 -15.31 25.86
CA LEU A 604 17.86 -15.03 24.55
C LEU A 604 17.32 -13.73 23.96
N MET A 605 16.01 -13.48 24.01
CA MET A 605 15.41 -12.23 23.54
C MET A 605 15.99 -11.00 24.25
N LEU A 606 16.14 -11.07 25.58
CA LEU A 606 16.76 -10.00 26.36
C LEU A 606 18.25 -9.83 26.02
N GLN A 607 18.98 -10.92 25.79
CA GLN A 607 20.38 -10.84 25.36
C GLN A 607 20.51 -10.13 24.00
N LEU A 608 19.66 -10.48 23.04
CA LEU A 608 19.67 -9.87 21.71
C LEU A 608 19.35 -8.37 21.80
N LEU A 609 18.30 -7.97 22.54
CA LEU A 609 17.97 -6.55 22.76
C LEU A 609 19.13 -5.74 23.36
N ASN A 610 19.97 -6.36 24.20
CA ASN A 610 21.15 -5.69 24.77
C ASN A 610 22.31 -5.55 23.77
N THR A 611 22.35 -6.36 22.72
CA THR A 611 23.43 -6.34 21.71
C THR A 611 23.10 -5.49 20.49
N VAL A 612 21.83 -5.16 20.27
CA VAL A 612 21.36 -4.45 19.10
C VAL A 612 21.71 -2.96 19.17
N GLY A 613 22.26 -2.43 18.07
CA GLY A 613 22.56 -1.01 17.92
C GLY A 613 21.36 -0.16 17.50
N PRO A 614 21.49 1.18 17.47
CA PRO A 614 20.43 2.05 16.96
C PRO A 614 20.13 1.73 15.49
N LYS A 615 18.86 1.93 15.07
CA LYS A 615 18.36 1.73 13.71
C LYS A 615 18.40 0.28 13.19
N SER A 616 18.25 -0.68 14.09
CA SER A 616 18.12 -2.11 13.74
C SER A 616 16.64 -2.50 13.66
N SER A 617 16.31 -3.42 12.75
CA SER A 617 14.97 -4.04 12.64
C SER A 617 14.76 -5.24 13.56
N VAL A 618 15.84 -5.78 14.14
CA VAL A 618 15.79 -6.95 15.03
C VAL A 618 14.83 -6.75 16.23
N PRO A 619 14.77 -5.58 16.90
CA PRO A 619 13.88 -5.36 18.03
C PRO A 619 12.40 -5.59 17.71
N ASP A 620 11.97 -5.29 16.48
CA ASP A 620 10.58 -5.46 16.06
C ASP A 620 10.16 -6.92 16.12
N THR A 621 10.99 -7.81 15.58
CA THR A 621 10.75 -9.26 15.65
C THR A 621 10.90 -9.84 17.04
N ILE A 622 11.84 -9.31 17.85
CA ILE A 622 11.96 -9.74 19.25
C ILE A 622 10.71 -9.38 20.04
N PHE A 623 10.18 -8.17 19.87
CA PHE A 623 8.95 -7.75 20.54
C PHE A 623 7.75 -8.59 20.11
N ALA A 624 7.63 -8.93 18.84
CA ALA A 624 6.62 -9.88 18.37
C ALA A 624 6.78 -11.27 19.03
N ALA A 625 8.01 -11.78 19.17
CA ALA A 625 8.29 -13.04 19.87
C ALA A 625 7.94 -12.97 21.37
N VAL A 626 8.23 -11.86 22.02
CA VAL A 626 7.86 -11.62 23.42
C VAL A 626 6.33 -11.55 23.58
N GLY A 627 5.63 -10.88 22.67
CA GLY A 627 4.16 -10.81 22.65
C GLY A 627 3.53 -12.19 22.47
N ALA A 628 3.98 -12.94 21.47
CA ALA A 628 3.53 -14.32 21.25
C ALA A 628 3.78 -15.21 22.48
N LEU A 629 4.96 -15.07 23.12
CA LEU A 629 5.27 -15.83 24.32
C LEU A 629 4.38 -15.42 25.50
N ALA A 630 4.12 -14.13 25.69
CA ALA A 630 3.22 -13.62 26.72
C ALA A 630 1.82 -14.21 26.54
N SER A 631 1.28 -14.22 25.31
CA SER A 631 -0.01 -14.86 25.03
C SER A 631 -0.01 -16.36 25.30
N ALA A 632 1.08 -17.06 25.00
CA ALA A 632 1.16 -18.53 25.17
C ALA A 632 1.33 -18.99 26.64
N VAL A 633 2.03 -18.21 27.48
CA VAL A 633 2.28 -18.56 28.88
C VAL A 633 1.36 -17.81 29.86
N GLU A 634 0.63 -16.81 29.38
CA GLU A 634 -0.35 -16.00 30.12
C GLU A 634 0.24 -15.44 31.43
N GLU A 635 -0.44 -15.68 32.55
CA GLU A 635 -0.08 -15.24 33.89
C GLU A 635 1.33 -15.64 34.36
N ASP A 636 1.93 -16.69 33.77
CA ASP A 636 3.29 -17.14 34.08
C ASP A 636 4.35 -16.16 33.51
N PHE A 637 3.97 -15.29 32.56
CA PHE A 637 4.88 -14.30 31.98
C PHE A 637 5.30 -13.23 32.99
N ALA A 638 4.52 -13.02 34.06
CA ALA A 638 4.76 -11.99 35.06
C ALA A 638 6.18 -12.03 35.66
N LYS A 639 6.82 -13.20 35.73
CA LYS A 639 8.18 -13.35 36.24
C LYS A 639 9.26 -12.68 35.38
N TYR A 640 8.97 -12.38 34.11
CA TYR A 640 9.91 -11.71 33.19
C TYR A 640 9.75 -10.19 33.16
N MET A 641 8.63 -9.66 33.65
CA MET A 641 8.30 -8.24 33.54
C MET A 641 9.30 -7.31 34.20
N GLU A 642 9.91 -7.72 35.33
CA GLU A 642 10.94 -6.91 36.00
C GLU A 642 12.17 -6.67 35.08
N ALA A 643 12.58 -7.68 34.32
CA ALA A 643 13.71 -7.58 33.40
C ALA A 643 13.32 -6.96 32.05
N PHE A 644 12.09 -7.20 31.58
CA PHE A 644 11.65 -6.78 30.25
C PHE A 644 11.08 -5.35 30.20
N ALA A 645 10.36 -4.91 31.24
CA ALA A 645 9.68 -3.61 31.25
C ALA A 645 10.58 -2.40 30.90
N PRO A 646 11.87 -2.32 31.31
CA PRO A 646 12.74 -1.23 30.89
C PRO A 646 12.88 -1.10 29.36
N PHE A 647 12.99 -2.23 28.64
CA PHE A 647 13.09 -2.24 27.17
C PHE A 647 11.80 -1.74 26.54
N LEU A 648 10.65 -2.20 27.06
CA LEU A 648 9.34 -1.76 26.62
C LEU A 648 9.15 -0.24 26.82
N TYR A 649 9.55 0.30 27.97
CA TYR A 649 9.47 1.74 28.24
C TYR A 649 10.38 2.56 27.33
N THR A 650 11.61 2.09 27.08
CA THR A 650 12.52 2.77 26.14
C THR A 650 11.95 2.79 24.72
N ALA A 651 11.33 1.71 24.28
CA ALA A 651 10.72 1.64 22.97
C ALA A 651 9.48 2.53 22.83
N LEU A 652 8.59 2.55 23.83
CA LEU A 652 7.44 3.47 23.85
C LEU A 652 7.90 4.93 23.79
N ALA A 653 8.92 5.29 24.56
CA ALA A 653 9.46 6.65 24.58
C ALA A 653 10.30 7.01 23.34
N ASN A 654 10.60 6.06 22.45
CA ASN A 654 11.45 6.29 21.29
C ASN A 654 10.68 6.89 20.11
N GLN A 655 10.47 8.20 20.18
CA GLN A 655 9.72 8.93 19.16
C GLN A 655 10.47 9.12 17.83
N GLU A 656 11.77 8.79 17.79
CA GLU A 656 12.59 8.90 16.58
C GLU A 656 12.43 7.69 15.65
N GLU A 657 11.94 6.56 16.17
CA GLU A 657 11.72 5.32 15.41
C GLU A 657 10.25 4.89 15.47
N PRO A 658 9.38 5.43 14.58
CA PRO A 658 7.95 5.19 14.60
C PRO A 658 7.55 3.70 14.63
N ALA A 659 8.23 2.84 13.87
CA ALA A 659 7.90 1.42 13.77
C ALA A 659 8.04 0.69 15.13
N ILE A 660 9.15 0.92 15.84
CA ILE A 660 9.42 0.34 17.16
C ILE A 660 8.39 0.82 18.18
N CYS A 661 8.03 2.11 18.15
CA CYS A 661 7.01 2.67 19.03
C CYS A 661 5.64 2.01 18.79
N ALA A 662 5.23 1.84 17.52
CA ALA A 662 4.00 1.14 17.15
C ALA A 662 3.99 -0.32 17.65
N MET A 663 5.08 -1.05 17.45
CA MET A 663 5.24 -2.42 17.94
C MET A 663 5.16 -2.48 19.47
N ALA A 664 5.78 -1.53 20.17
CA ALA A 664 5.73 -1.44 21.63
C ALA A 664 4.29 -1.19 22.13
N ILE A 665 3.50 -0.35 21.46
CA ILE A 665 2.09 -0.11 21.80
C ILE A 665 1.26 -1.39 21.66
N GLY A 666 1.46 -2.14 20.56
CA GLY A 666 0.83 -3.45 20.36
C GLY A 666 1.22 -4.43 21.47
N LEU A 667 2.51 -4.49 21.82
CA LEU A 667 3.02 -5.37 22.86
C LEU A 667 2.44 -5.04 24.26
N VAL A 668 2.16 -3.77 24.56
CA VAL A 668 1.44 -3.42 25.80
C VAL A 668 0.06 -4.06 25.83
N SER A 669 -0.64 -4.11 24.69
CA SER A 669 -1.96 -4.73 24.57
C SER A 669 -1.88 -6.24 24.79
N ASP A 670 -0.92 -6.91 24.17
CA ASP A 670 -0.70 -8.36 24.34
C ASP A 670 -0.36 -8.72 25.79
N ILE A 671 0.55 -7.96 26.41
CA ILE A 671 0.95 -8.15 27.82
C ILE A 671 -0.22 -7.84 28.76
N SER A 672 -1.04 -6.82 28.48
CA SER A 672 -2.23 -6.52 29.29
C SER A 672 -3.22 -7.68 29.29
N ARG A 673 -3.50 -8.24 28.11
CA ARG A 673 -4.39 -9.40 27.95
C ARG A 673 -3.82 -10.65 28.60
N ALA A 674 -2.52 -10.89 28.48
CA ALA A 674 -1.87 -12.08 29.04
C ALA A 674 -1.79 -12.07 30.57
N LEU A 675 -1.47 -10.92 31.19
CA LEU A 675 -1.22 -10.84 32.64
C LEU A 675 -2.47 -10.55 33.45
N ASN A 676 -3.54 -10.04 32.83
CA ASN A 676 -4.73 -9.56 33.52
C ASN A 676 -4.33 -8.64 34.69
N GLU A 677 -4.88 -8.85 35.90
CA GLU A 677 -4.63 -8.02 37.07
C GLU A 677 -3.14 -7.90 37.45
N LYS A 678 -2.29 -8.87 37.06
CA LYS A 678 -0.84 -8.84 37.38
C LYS A 678 -0.07 -7.74 36.66
N ILE A 679 -0.64 -7.11 35.62
CA ILE A 679 0.00 -5.96 34.95
C ILE A 679 -0.11 -4.66 35.77
N GLN A 680 -1.03 -4.60 36.74
CA GLN A 680 -1.35 -3.38 37.49
C GLN A 680 -0.11 -2.60 38.02
N PRO A 681 0.96 -3.24 38.57
CA PRO A 681 2.14 -2.52 39.04
C PRO A 681 2.91 -1.73 37.96
N TYR A 682 2.71 -2.06 36.69
CA TYR A 682 3.39 -1.45 35.54
C TYR A 682 2.54 -0.39 34.83
N CYS A 683 1.22 -0.38 35.06
CA CYS A 683 0.27 0.47 34.34
C CYS A 683 0.54 1.97 34.47
N ASP A 684 1.00 2.47 35.62
CA ASP A 684 1.31 3.90 35.78
C ASP A 684 2.40 4.35 34.80
N ALA A 685 3.45 3.56 34.64
CA ALA A 685 4.53 3.87 33.70
C ALA A 685 4.05 3.74 32.25
N LEU A 686 3.28 2.70 31.94
CA LEU A 686 2.72 2.48 30.61
C LEU A 686 1.78 3.61 30.19
N MET A 687 0.80 3.95 31.01
CA MET A 687 -0.16 5.03 30.77
C MET A 687 0.53 6.38 30.59
N ASN A 688 1.57 6.67 31.38
CA ASN A 688 2.33 7.91 31.22
C ASN A 688 3.08 8.00 29.88
N ASN A 689 3.68 6.90 29.40
CA ASN A 689 4.31 6.89 28.08
C ASN A 689 3.28 7.06 26.96
N LEU A 690 2.21 6.27 26.96
CA LEU A 690 1.13 6.36 25.97
C LEU A 690 0.50 7.77 25.89
N LEU A 691 0.28 8.40 27.05
CA LEU A 691 -0.24 9.78 27.10
C LEU A 691 0.78 10.83 26.62
N ASN A 692 2.08 10.58 26.78
CA ASN A 692 3.12 11.46 26.25
C ASN A 692 3.22 11.35 24.72
N ASP A 693 3.06 10.15 24.17
CA ASP A 693 3.07 9.93 22.72
C ASP A 693 1.89 10.64 22.04
N LEU A 694 0.71 10.65 22.67
CA LEU A 694 -0.45 11.42 22.22
C LEU A 694 -0.24 12.95 22.22
N ARG A 695 0.72 13.47 23.00
CA ARG A 695 1.04 14.91 23.03
C ARG A 695 2.04 15.31 21.95
N SER A 696 2.70 14.35 21.30
CA SER A 696 3.66 14.63 20.23
C SER A 696 2.95 15.17 19.00
N SER A 697 3.41 16.31 18.47
CA SER A 697 2.92 16.87 17.21
C SER A 697 3.27 16.02 16.00
N THR A 698 4.26 15.14 16.14
CA THR A 698 4.78 14.29 15.05
C THR A 698 4.12 12.92 15.02
N LEU A 699 3.89 12.30 16.19
CA LEU A 699 3.39 10.93 16.29
C LEU A 699 1.92 10.83 16.71
N GLY A 700 1.38 11.89 17.31
CA GLY A 700 0.07 11.88 17.95
C GLY A 700 -1.10 11.72 16.98
N ASN A 701 -0.89 11.73 15.67
CA ASN A 701 -1.90 11.31 14.69
C ASN A 701 -1.66 9.87 14.24
N GLN A 702 -0.43 9.51 13.87
CA GLN A 702 -0.12 8.16 13.38
C GLN A 702 -0.47 7.03 14.37
N PHE A 703 -0.17 7.20 15.66
CA PHE A 703 -0.36 6.13 16.67
C PHE A 703 -1.62 6.27 17.50
N LYS A 704 -2.37 7.35 17.32
CA LYS A 704 -3.57 7.60 18.11
C LYS A 704 -4.51 6.39 18.10
N PRO A 705 -4.86 5.78 16.96
CA PRO A 705 -5.77 4.63 16.96
C PRO A 705 -5.28 3.47 17.85
N ALA A 706 -4.02 3.05 17.70
CA ALA A 706 -3.43 1.96 18.46
C ALA A 706 -3.32 2.26 19.96
N ILE A 707 -2.96 3.49 20.33
CA ILE A 707 -2.90 3.91 21.73
C ILE A 707 -4.30 3.86 22.37
N LEU A 708 -5.34 4.29 21.64
CA LEU A 708 -6.70 4.25 22.15
C LEU A 708 -7.19 2.81 22.36
N GLN A 709 -6.92 1.91 21.41
CA GLN A 709 -7.20 0.48 21.59
C GLN A 709 -6.50 -0.08 22.84
N CYS A 710 -5.22 0.26 23.01
CA CYS A 710 -4.40 -0.15 24.15
C CYS A 710 -4.98 0.34 25.50
N PHE A 711 -5.60 1.53 25.57
CA PHE A 711 -6.32 1.96 26.77
C PHE A 711 -7.49 1.03 27.12
N GLY A 712 -8.19 0.52 26.11
CA GLY A 712 -9.26 -0.47 26.30
C GLY A 712 -8.73 -1.77 26.90
N ASP A 713 -7.62 -2.29 26.36
CA ASP A 713 -6.99 -3.51 26.85
C ASP A 713 -6.45 -3.36 28.29
N ILE A 714 -5.81 -2.24 28.61
CA ILE A 714 -5.38 -1.93 29.99
C ILE A 714 -6.59 -1.84 30.92
N ALA A 715 -7.67 -1.18 30.50
CA ALA A 715 -8.88 -1.06 31.29
C ALA A 715 -9.44 -2.44 31.65
N GLN A 716 -9.58 -3.33 30.64
CA GLN A 716 -10.06 -4.69 30.86
C GLN A 716 -9.15 -5.47 31.83
N ALA A 717 -7.83 -5.34 31.69
CA ALA A 717 -6.86 -6.06 32.51
C ALA A 717 -6.88 -5.65 33.99
N ILE A 718 -7.03 -4.35 34.31
CA ILE A 718 -6.97 -3.85 35.70
C ILE A 718 -8.34 -3.59 36.33
N GLY A 719 -9.42 -3.75 35.57
CA GLY A 719 -10.80 -3.60 36.04
C GLY A 719 -11.05 -2.27 36.77
N GLY A 720 -11.55 -2.36 38.00
CA GLY A 720 -11.90 -1.19 38.81
C GLY A 720 -10.73 -0.26 39.15
N ALA A 721 -9.48 -0.68 38.99
CA ALA A 721 -8.31 0.19 39.21
C ALA A 721 -8.16 1.26 38.11
N PHE A 722 -8.82 1.07 36.96
CA PHE A 722 -8.79 2.01 35.84
C PHE A 722 -9.48 3.35 36.13
N GLU A 723 -10.22 3.47 37.24
CA GLU A 723 -10.77 4.75 37.73
C GLU A 723 -9.71 5.86 37.78
N THR A 724 -8.47 5.52 38.12
CA THR A 724 -7.33 6.45 38.20
C THR A 724 -7.08 7.20 36.89
N TYR A 725 -7.33 6.55 35.74
CA TYR A 725 -7.04 7.09 34.42
C TYR A 725 -8.30 7.54 33.67
N LEU A 726 -9.48 7.10 34.11
CA LEU A 726 -10.74 7.26 33.39
C LEU A 726 -11.00 8.69 32.93
N SER A 727 -10.79 9.69 33.80
CA SER A 727 -11.08 11.09 33.45
C SER A 727 -10.17 11.62 32.34
N VAL A 728 -8.89 11.24 32.35
CA VAL A 728 -7.90 11.67 31.36
C VAL A 728 -8.16 10.96 30.04
N VAL A 729 -8.37 9.65 30.08
CA VAL A 729 -8.67 8.84 28.88
C VAL A 729 -9.97 9.31 28.23
N ALA A 730 -11.04 9.53 29.01
CA ALA A 730 -12.31 10.03 28.49
C ALA A 730 -12.16 11.37 27.76
N GLN A 731 -11.35 12.30 28.30
CA GLN A 731 -11.07 13.58 27.64
C GLN A 731 -10.36 13.38 26.30
N VAL A 732 -9.38 12.48 26.23
CA VAL A 732 -8.67 12.13 24.98
C VAL A 732 -9.65 11.54 23.97
N LEU A 733 -10.50 10.59 24.38
CA LEU A 733 -11.49 9.94 23.50
C LEU A 733 -12.48 10.95 22.92
N GLN A 734 -12.98 11.88 23.73
CA GLN A 734 -13.88 12.95 23.28
C GLN A 734 -13.20 13.92 22.31
N GLN A 735 -11.92 14.26 22.55
CA GLN A 735 -11.16 15.09 21.63
C GLN A 735 -10.96 14.36 20.29
N ALA A 736 -10.57 13.09 20.32
CA ALA A 736 -10.37 12.27 19.13
C ALA A 736 -11.66 12.10 18.32
N ALA A 737 -12.80 11.94 18.99
CA ALA A 737 -14.12 11.83 18.36
C ALA A 737 -14.57 13.08 17.60
N SER A 738 -13.97 14.24 17.88
CA SER A 738 -14.31 15.50 17.18
C SER A 738 -13.47 15.74 15.93
N ILE A 739 -12.51 14.87 15.63
CA ILE A 739 -11.72 14.91 14.40
C ILE A 739 -12.62 14.50 13.22
N ASN A 740 -12.98 15.49 12.40
CA ASN A 740 -13.62 15.30 11.11
C ASN A 740 -12.68 15.84 10.04
N VAL A 741 -12.45 15.05 8.98
CA VAL A 741 -11.58 15.42 7.86
C VAL A 741 -12.46 15.56 6.62
N PRO A 742 -12.23 16.56 5.74
CA PRO A 742 -12.94 16.64 4.45
C PRO A 742 -12.79 15.33 3.64
N ASP A 743 -13.87 14.95 2.95
CA ASP A 743 -14.07 13.68 2.20
C ASP A 743 -13.10 13.44 1.01
N THR A 744 -11.98 14.15 0.94
CA THR A 744 -11.18 14.26 -0.30
C THR A 744 -9.92 13.40 -0.32
N SER A 745 -9.51 12.78 0.80
CA SER A 745 -8.33 11.91 0.86
C SER A 745 -8.70 10.53 1.42
N PHE A 746 -8.56 9.48 0.61
CA PHE A 746 -8.78 8.09 1.03
C PHE A 746 -7.92 7.70 2.24
N GLU A 747 -6.64 8.10 2.26
CA GLU A 747 -5.74 7.84 3.40
C GLU A 747 -6.27 8.46 4.70
N MET A 748 -6.82 9.68 4.62
CA MET A 748 -7.41 10.32 5.79
C MET A 748 -8.75 9.71 6.20
N LEU A 749 -9.54 9.21 5.25
CA LEU A 749 -10.78 8.48 5.54
C LEU A 749 -10.46 7.18 6.29
N ASP A 750 -9.51 6.40 5.79
CA ASP A 750 -9.04 5.17 6.45
C ASP A 750 -8.47 5.45 7.85
N TYR A 751 -7.72 6.54 7.98
CA TYR A 751 -7.24 7.00 9.27
C TYR A 751 -8.39 7.31 10.24
N VAL A 752 -9.43 8.03 9.79
CA VAL A 752 -10.60 8.36 10.64
C VAL A 752 -11.38 7.11 11.03
N VAL A 753 -11.56 6.15 10.10
CA VAL A 753 -12.20 4.86 10.39
C VAL A 753 -11.42 4.12 11.47
N THR A 754 -10.12 3.95 11.29
CA THR A 754 -9.22 3.28 12.25
C THR A 754 -9.20 4.00 13.60
N LEU A 755 -9.20 5.34 13.60
CA LEU A 755 -9.28 6.14 14.82
C LEU A 755 -10.58 5.88 15.58
N ARG A 756 -11.73 5.84 14.89
CA ARG A 756 -13.03 5.56 15.49
C ARG A 756 -13.09 4.12 16.02
N GLU A 757 -12.42 3.17 15.38
CA GLU A 757 -12.27 1.80 15.91
C GLU A 757 -11.58 1.81 17.26
N GLY A 758 -10.40 2.45 17.35
CA GLY A 758 -9.66 2.58 18.61
C GLY A 758 -10.46 3.30 19.70
N ILE A 759 -11.28 4.30 19.36
CA ILE A 759 -12.18 4.95 20.31
C ILE A 759 -13.25 3.98 20.83
N MET A 760 -13.86 3.18 19.96
CA MET A 760 -14.88 2.20 20.35
C MET A 760 -14.28 1.09 21.24
N ASP A 761 -13.09 0.59 20.91
CA ASP A 761 -12.39 -0.42 21.73
C ASP A 761 -12.05 0.12 23.12
N ALA A 762 -11.56 1.37 23.20
CA ALA A 762 -11.29 2.04 24.47
C ALA A 762 -12.55 2.14 25.35
N TRP A 763 -13.68 2.54 24.76
CA TRP A 763 -14.94 2.65 25.49
C TRP A 763 -15.47 1.30 25.93
N SER A 764 -15.46 0.28 25.05
CA SER A 764 -15.87 -1.09 25.40
C SER A 764 -15.07 -1.60 26.60
N GLY A 765 -13.74 -1.46 26.56
CA GLY A 765 -12.87 -1.83 27.67
C GLY A 765 -13.18 -1.07 28.97
N ALA A 766 -13.40 0.25 28.90
CA ALA A 766 -13.76 1.05 30.07
C ALA A 766 -15.12 0.67 30.67
N PHE A 767 -16.15 0.43 29.84
CA PHE A 767 -17.47 -0.04 30.30
C PHE A 767 -17.37 -1.37 31.02
N MET A 768 -16.70 -2.34 30.40
CA MET A 768 -16.47 -3.66 31.00
C MET A 768 -15.73 -3.55 32.34
N ALA A 769 -14.64 -2.79 32.38
CA ALA A 769 -13.77 -2.63 33.54
C ALA A 769 -14.45 -1.96 34.75
N MET A 770 -15.18 -0.87 34.51
CA MET A 770 -15.88 -0.16 35.60
C MET A 770 -17.09 -0.96 36.09
N ARG A 771 -17.76 -1.70 35.19
CA ARG A 771 -18.85 -2.60 35.58
C ARG A 771 -18.34 -3.71 36.49
N THR A 772 -17.30 -4.44 36.09
CA THR A 772 -16.72 -5.52 36.91
C THR A 772 -16.15 -4.98 38.23
N GLY A 773 -15.62 -3.76 38.23
CA GLY A 773 -15.14 -3.05 39.41
C GLY A 773 -16.23 -2.46 40.32
N GLY A 774 -17.52 -2.55 39.96
CA GLY A 774 -18.63 -1.96 40.73
C GLY A 774 -18.68 -0.43 40.74
N LYS A 775 -18.09 0.21 39.72
CA LYS A 775 -17.91 1.67 39.58
C LYS A 775 -18.63 2.26 38.37
N SER A 776 -19.67 1.59 37.85
CA SER A 776 -20.44 1.99 36.66
C SER A 776 -20.88 3.46 36.67
N GLN A 777 -21.21 4.01 37.85
CA GLN A 777 -21.69 5.39 37.98
C GLN A 777 -20.66 6.45 37.57
N LEU A 778 -19.35 6.12 37.58
CA LEU A 778 -18.31 7.03 37.11
C LEU A 778 -18.34 7.23 35.58
N LEU A 779 -19.00 6.33 34.84
CA LEU A 779 -19.14 6.42 33.38
C LEU A 779 -20.34 7.24 32.95
N ALA A 780 -21.30 7.50 33.84
CA ALA A 780 -22.54 8.21 33.53
C ALA A 780 -22.33 9.56 32.81
N PRO A 781 -21.32 10.39 33.15
CA PRO A 781 -21.07 11.66 32.45
C PRO A 781 -20.66 11.53 30.97
N TYR A 782 -20.21 10.35 30.54
CA TYR A 782 -19.65 10.15 29.20
C TYR A 782 -20.61 9.47 28.23
N VAL A 783 -21.68 8.84 28.72
CA VAL A 783 -22.61 8.03 27.92
C VAL A 783 -23.21 8.80 26.74
N GLU A 784 -23.60 10.07 26.93
CA GLU A 784 -24.16 10.90 25.87
C GLU A 784 -23.17 11.11 24.71
N SER A 785 -21.89 11.36 25.02
CA SER A 785 -20.85 11.53 24.01
C SER A 785 -20.59 10.25 23.21
N VAL A 786 -20.71 9.08 23.85
CA VAL A 786 -20.57 7.77 23.18
C VAL A 786 -21.72 7.54 22.21
N PHE A 787 -22.96 7.82 22.61
CA PHE A 787 -24.12 7.73 21.70
C PHE A 787 -24.02 8.71 20.53
N SER A 788 -23.51 9.92 20.75
CA SER A 788 -23.29 10.89 19.68
C SER A 788 -22.29 10.35 18.65
N LEU A 789 -21.19 9.73 19.09
CA LEU A 789 -20.20 9.15 18.17
C LEU A 789 -20.76 7.94 17.42
N LEU A 790 -21.49 7.04 18.09
CA LEU A 790 -22.17 5.92 17.44
C LEU A 790 -23.14 6.39 16.34
N GLN A 791 -23.83 7.52 16.58
CA GLN A 791 -24.70 8.12 15.56
C GLN A 791 -23.90 8.66 14.37
N THR A 792 -22.78 9.35 14.63
CA THR A 792 -21.88 9.82 13.57
C THR A 792 -21.36 8.65 12.73
N ILE A 793 -20.91 7.56 13.36
CA ILE A 793 -20.43 6.35 12.68
C ILE A 793 -21.53 5.75 11.80
N PHE A 794 -22.78 5.74 12.27
CA PHE A 794 -23.89 5.19 11.48
C PHE A 794 -24.28 6.06 10.28
N GLN A 795 -24.07 7.38 10.38
CA GLN A 795 -24.38 8.32 9.29
C GLN A 795 -23.29 8.40 8.23
N ASP A 796 -22.07 7.99 8.57
CA ASP A 796 -20.92 8.00 7.68
C ASP A 796 -20.95 6.78 6.75
N PRO A 797 -20.90 6.95 5.42
CA PRO A 797 -20.78 5.83 4.49
C PRO A 797 -19.41 5.14 4.59
N ASN A 798 -18.36 5.85 5.02
CA ASN A 798 -17.00 5.33 5.15
C ASN A 798 -16.84 4.61 6.49
N ARG A 799 -16.96 3.28 6.46
CA ARG A 799 -16.93 2.43 7.67
C ARG A 799 -16.45 1.03 7.34
N SER A 800 -15.75 0.41 8.28
CA SER A 800 -15.28 -0.97 8.19
C SER A 800 -16.19 -1.95 8.93
N GLU A 801 -16.07 -3.25 8.61
CA GLU A 801 -16.71 -4.31 9.41
C GLU A 801 -16.24 -4.25 10.88
N ALA A 802 -14.95 -4.00 11.11
CA ALA A 802 -14.36 -3.95 12.44
C ALA A 802 -14.98 -2.82 13.29
N LEU A 803 -15.11 -1.61 12.75
CA LEU A 803 -15.75 -0.47 13.39
C LEU A 803 -17.21 -0.75 13.76
N LEU A 804 -17.95 -1.38 12.85
CA LEU A 804 -19.35 -1.73 13.12
C LEU A 804 -19.46 -2.83 14.17
N ARG A 805 -18.57 -3.82 14.16
CA ARG A 805 -18.51 -4.86 15.20
C ARG A 805 -18.21 -4.28 16.58
N THR A 806 -17.21 -3.42 16.71
CA THR A 806 -16.85 -2.79 17.99
C THR A 806 -17.93 -1.82 18.46
N SER A 807 -18.58 -1.09 17.54
CA SER A 807 -19.76 -0.27 17.84
C SER A 807 -20.92 -1.10 18.41
N MET A 808 -21.20 -2.29 17.85
CA MET A 808 -22.20 -3.21 18.42
C MET A 808 -21.76 -3.73 19.78
N GLY A 809 -20.46 -3.98 19.96
CA GLY A 809 -19.80 -4.25 21.25
C GLY A 809 -20.20 -3.23 22.31
N VAL A 810 -19.86 -1.96 22.05
CA VAL A 810 -20.11 -0.82 22.95
C VAL A 810 -21.59 -0.66 23.30
N ILE A 811 -22.51 -0.83 22.32
CA ILE A 811 -23.96 -0.76 22.58
C ILE A 811 -24.40 -1.81 23.60
N GLY A 812 -23.89 -3.04 23.47
CA GLY A 812 -24.22 -4.10 24.42
C GLY A 812 -23.57 -3.89 25.79
N ASP A 813 -22.30 -3.47 25.83
CA ASP A 813 -21.57 -3.19 27.07
C ASP A 813 -22.22 -2.04 27.87
N LEU A 814 -22.67 -0.99 27.18
CA LEU A 814 -23.45 0.12 27.75
C LEU A 814 -24.73 -0.38 28.44
N SER A 815 -25.48 -1.23 27.75
CA SER A 815 -26.74 -1.79 28.27
C SER A 815 -26.52 -2.65 29.51
N GLU A 816 -25.48 -3.47 29.51
CA GLU A 816 -25.17 -4.33 30.65
C GLU A 816 -24.52 -3.55 31.82
N THR A 817 -23.88 -2.41 31.55
CA THR A 817 -23.33 -1.54 32.59
C THR A 817 -24.41 -0.77 33.35
N PHE A 818 -25.52 -0.42 32.68
CA PHE A 818 -26.64 0.33 33.23
C PHE A 818 -27.99 -0.39 33.03
N PRO A 819 -28.21 -1.55 33.69
CA PRO A 819 -29.32 -2.46 33.38
C PRO A 819 -30.72 -1.92 33.75
N ASP A 820 -30.81 -0.90 34.61
CA ASP A 820 -32.07 -0.44 35.22
C ASP A 820 -32.89 0.52 34.33
N GLY A 821 -32.63 0.55 33.02
CA GLY A 821 -33.38 1.37 32.06
C GLY A 821 -33.02 2.86 32.10
N GLU A 822 -31.91 3.22 32.74
CA GLU A 822 -31.41 4.60 32.93
C GLU A 822 -31.26 5.35 31.60
N TYR A 823 -30.89 4.63 30.54
CA TYR A 823 -30.66 5.17 29.19
C TYR A 823 -31.67 4.67 28.15
N SER A 824 -32.84 4.19 28.59
CA SER A 824 -33.90 3.66 27.72
C SER A 824 -34.30 4.61 26.59
N ALA A 825 -34.25 5.93 26.81
CA ALA A 825 -34.53 6.95 25.79
C ALA A 825 -33.51 6.92 24.63
N SER A 826 -32.22 6.77 24.94
CA SER A 826 -31.15 6.67 23.93
C SER A 826 -31.24 5.37 23.14
N PHE A 827 -31.45 4.24 23.83
CA PHE A 827 -31.63 2.93 23.19
C PHE A 827 -32.89 2.84 22.32
N SER A 828 -33.93 3.62 22.63
CA SER A 828 -35.18 3.64 21.87
C SER A 828 -35.12 4.50 20.60
N GLN A 829 -34.01 5.17 20.32
CA GLN A 829 -33.85 5.93 19.08
C GLN A 829 -33.82 4.98 17.87
N GLN A 830 -34.51 5.38 16.80
CA GLN A 830 -34.73 4.51 15.64
C GLN A 830 -33.42 4.12 14.94
N TRP A 831 -32.43 5.02 14.89
CA TRP A 831 -31.15 4.78 14.25
C TRP A 831 -30.35 3.66 14.93
N VAL A 832 -30.43 3.53 16.27
CA VAL A 832 -29.74 2.46 17.03
C VAL A 832 -30.26 1.09 16.61
N THR A 833 -31.58 0.96 16.49
CA THR A 833 -32.22 -0.28 16.03
C THR A 833 -31.92 -0.58 14.56
N ASN A 834 -31.86 0.47 13.72
CA ASN A 834 -31.54 0.33 12.30
C ASN A 834 -30.10 -0.14 12.11
N MET A 835 -29.14 0.49 12.81
CA MET A 835 -27.73 0.12 12.80
C MET A 835 -27.55 -1.37 13.16
N ALA A 836 -28.10 -1.83 14.29
CA ALA A 836 -27.99 -3.23 14.68
C ALA A 836 -28.70 -4.21 13.72
N ARG A 837 -29.75 -3.75 13.02
CA ARG A 837 -30.43 -4.57 11.99
C ARG A 837 -29.58 -4.70 10.74
N GLU A 838 -28.98 -3.61 10.29
CA GLU A 838 -28.17 -3.53 9.09
C GLU A 838 -26.91 -4.38 9.21
N VAL A 839 -26.15 -4.21 10.30
CA VAL A 839 -24.95 -5.01 10.58
C VAL A 839 -25.26 -6.50 10.66
N ARG A 840 -26.38 -6.87 11.28
CA ARG A 840 -26.81 -8.28 11.36
C ARG A 840 -27.23 -8.85 10.01
N ALA A 841 -27.82 -8.04 9.14
CA ALA A 841 -28.41 -8.50 7.89
C ALA A 841 -27.39 -8.61 6.75
N ASN A 842 -26.24 -7.94 6.87
CA ASN A 842 -25.18 -8.02 5.87
C ASN A 842 -24.54 -9.42 5.87
N LYS A 843 -24.63 -10.11 4.73
CA LYS A 843 -24.13 -11.48 4.53
C LYS A 843 -22.62 -11.54 4.28
N GLU A 844 -22.01 -10.42 3.89
CA GLU A 844 -20.57 -10.33 3.64
C GLU A 844 -19.78 -10.29 4.95
N TYR A 845 -20.40 -9.81 6.03
CA TYR A 845 -19.77 -9.76 7.34
C TYR A 845 -19.57 -11.14 7.95
N SER A 846 -18.47 -11.28 8.69
CA SER A 846 -18.16 -12.50 9.42
C SER A 846 -19.26 -12.90 10.40
N GLN A 847 -19.35 -14.21 10.68
CA GLN A 847 -20.29 -14.74 11.66
C GLN A 847 -20.14 -14.07 13.04
N ARG A 848 -18.90 -13.75 13.42
CA ARG A 848 -18.58 -13.03 14.66
C ARG A 848 -19.29 -11.67 14.71
N THR A 849 -19.21 -10.88 13.64
CA THR A 849 -19.86 -9.56 13.57
C THR A 849 -21.39 -9.66 13.62
N GLN A 850 -21.97 -10.62 12.89
CA GLN A 850 -23.41 -10.87 12.92
C GLN A 850 -23.92 -11.31 14.31
N ASP A 851 -23.12 -12.10 15.04
CA ASP A 851 -23.46 -12.55 16.39
C ASP A 851 -23.33 -11.42 17.42
N THR A 852 -22.29 -10.57 17.32
CA THR A 852 -22.19 -9.35 18.14
C THR A 852 -23.38 -8.42 17.90
N ALA A 853 -23.79 -8.20 16.64
CA ALA A 853 -24.96 -7.40 16.31
C ALA A 853 -26.28 -8.02 16.83
N ARG A 854 -26.37 -9.36 16.85
CA ARG A 854 -27.52 -10.07 17.44
C ARG A 854 -27.59 -9.85 18.95
N TRP A 855 -26.46 -9.98 19.65
CA TRP A 855 -26.36 -9.69 21.08
C TRP A 855 -26.71 -8.23 21.38
N ALA A 856 -26.13 -7.26 20.66
CA ALA A 856 -26.45 -5.84 20.82
C ALA A 856 -27.95 -5.56 20.65
N ARG A 857 -28.60 -6.22 19.68
CA ARG A 857 -30.05 -6.11 19.48
C ARG A 857 -30.88 -6.68 20.63
N GLU A 858 -30.43 -7.74 21.29
CA GLU A 858 -31.09 -8.25 22.50
C GLU A 858 -30.96 -7.25 23.65
N GLN A 859 -29.79 -6.62 23.79
CA GLN A 859 -29.54 -5.59 24.79
C GLN A 859 -30.40 -4.33 24.56
N ILE A 860 -30.52 -3.87 23.32
CA ILE A 860 -31.42 -2.76 22.94
C ILE A 860 -32.86 -3.05 23.38
N LYS A 861 -33.36 -4.27 23.14
CA LYS A 861 -34.72 -4.66 23.55
C LYS A 861 -34.92 -4.63 25.06
N ARG A 862 -33.94 -5.16 25.81
CA ARG A 862 -33.96 -5.17 27.29
C ARG A 862 -34.06 -3.75 27.84
N GLN A 863 -33.28 -2.81 27.32
CA GLN A 863 -33.30 -1.40 27.72
C GLN A 863 -34.59 -0.67 27.35
N SER A 864 -35.14 -0.94 26.16
CA SER A 864 -36.39 -0.31 25.68
C SER A 864 -37.67 -0.90 26.31
N GLY A 865 -37.58 -1.92 27.16
CA GLY A 865 -38.73 -2.58 27.78
C GLY A 865 -39.66 -3.29 26.79
N LYS A 866 -39.13 -3.75 25.64
CA LYS A 866 -39.87 -4.40 24.56
C LYS A 866 -39.45 -5.85 24.32
#